data_AF-A0A096MBY7-F1
#
_entry.id   AF-A0A096MBY7-F1
#
_cell.length_a   1.000
_cell.length_b   1.000
_cell.length_c   1.000
_cell.angle_alpha   90.00
_cell.angle_beta   90.00
_cell.angle_gamma   90.00
#
_symmetry.space_group_name_H-M   'P 1'
#
loop_
_entity.id
_entity.type
_entity.pdbx_description
1 polymer ?
#
loop_
_entity_poly.entity_id
_entity_poly.type
_entity_poly.pdbx_seq_one_letter_code
_entity_poly.pdbx_strand_id
1 'polypeptide(L)'
;QKETEKLLRRLHLQGQHQHMLTSEDFVQIGPPNEIFERDLVCAFLQRLMMLDYRARYIPVQQESSDAVPVSDSAVTDDDDLDALFTTNIDIDQSKENHVHPMDVQMAAFHCSDSFLKQKMITKLSQCQYALPLLVPDPLTTNIDCPLWTFRQITKTWKISTTKENATTVTMKSMPIYKAETPRVSFFRLGSMSLSKSQLMNALINNRHDTFFHRNCEGSTKSRHLMDGVAEIAWYCPAGKDNDFFTDCIAFCNLHGDSLANVKQREILTEMSSVIVVLVPTLDKSQESTAVISMLYKSSKPLIILIADNECSAVQMKPQKYKLGLKERSQSDVSEELKKIIKSLLSGPHTSFRLETMAKVSGVKVDEDQKICQKGKSAAIEIIELIEWMDVAKIKDTFLPCQGQLWYDWCKINKELHHLKGDIEKEKGQKTHQLMKLREKQCDASNSKLMRLFTQSLKRLPPKEREYFLTWTQILIDALSTDDLSSILQKYDETWSEVLVLKKKHDKSAQLKHKKTELELLSKKLQSATFGLEHIFREMGQIYEAHKTLKQQSLGQHPDWTKYPELAADLMISGHPMELMDGDAGHVPLIWISSLLKEVINKLGDQRVFVLSVLGVQSSGKSTMLNAMFGLQFAVSAGRCTKGAYMQLVKLSEEIKDKYKFDYILVVDTEGLRALELAGNATLHHDNELATFVVGLGNMTLINIFGENPADMQDVLQIVVQAFMRMKKVKLSPSCVFVHQNVTDITAAEKNMDGKRRLQEKLDKMTQLAAKEEVCDVECFSDVIAFDVQKDVKYFAQLWEGSPPMAPPNPGYSESVQELKSIILSKA
;
A
#
# COMPACT_ATOMS: atom_id res chain seq x y z
N GLN A 1 13.83 -30.90 5.67
CA GLN A 1 12.68 -31.30 6.50
C GLN A 1 12.95 -31.21 8.00
N LYS A 2 13.82 -32.04 8.62
CA LYS A 2 14.10 -31.97 10.08
C LYS A 2 14.53 -30.58 10.58
N GLU A 3 15.46 -29.93 9.88
CA GLU A 3 15.90 -28.56 10.21
C GLU A 3 14.79 -27.52 10.03
N THR A 4 13.95 -27.67 9.01
CA THR A 4 12.80 -26.79 8.78
C THR A 4 11.77 -26.91 9.90
N GLU A 5 11.47 -28.13 10.36
CA GLU A 5 10.56 -28.35 11.49
C GLU A 5 11.15 -27.79 12.80
N LYS A 6 12.46 -27.90 12.99
CA LYS A 6 13.18 -27.29 14.12
C LYS A 6 13.13 -25.76 14.08
N LEU A 7 13.28 -25.15 12.90
CA LEU A 7 13.12 -23.71 12.71
C LEU A 7 11.69 -23.27 13.07
N LEU A 8 10.67 -23.95 12.56
CA LEU A 8 9.27 -23.62 12.86
C LEU A 8 8.93 -23.79 14.36
N ARG A 9 9.59 -24.73 15.06
CA ARG A 9 9.54 -24.84 16.53
C ARG A 9 10.06 -23.60 17.23
N ARG A 10 11.26 -23.16 16.87
CA ARG A 10 11.89 -21.98 17.47
C ARG A 10 11.05 -20.71 17.30
N LEU A 11 10.38 -20.59 16.15
CA LEU A 11 9.47 -19.48 15.84
C LEU A 11 8.04 -19.65 16.40
N HIS A 12 7.77 -20.71 17.18
CA HIS A 12 6.45 -21.03 17.74
C HIS A 12 5.33 -21.20 16.69
N LEU A 13 5.68 -21.68 15.48
CA LEU A 13 4.74 -21.93 14.38
C LEU A 13 4.32 -23.42 14.29
N GLN A 14 4.65 -24.24 15.29
CA GLN A 14 4.27 -25.66 15.30
C GLN A 14 2.76 -25.88 15.45
N GLY A 15 2.21 -26.79 14.66
CA GLY A 15 0.77 -27.09 14.65
C GLY A 15 -0.08 -26.14 13.78
N GLN A 16 0.49 -25.04 13.29
CA GLN A 16 -0.20 -24.07 12.43
C GLN A 16 -0.47 -24.56 10.99
N HIS A 17 -0.07 -25.77 10.63
CA HIS A 17 -0.63 -26.45 9.45
C HIS A 17 -2.16 -26.65 9.56
N GLN A 18 -2.74 -26.58 10.77
CA GLN A 18 -4.19 -26.59 10.99
C GLN A 18 -4.82 -25.18 11.19
N HIS A 19 -4.03 -24.16 11.55
CA HIS A 19 -4.49 -22.77 11.73
C HIS A 19 -3.45 -21.79 11.15
N MET A 20 -3.65 -21.38 9.90
CA MET A 20 -2.77 -20.42 9.22
C MET A 20 -2.87 -19.04 9.86
N LEU A 21 -1.77 -18.28 9.79
CA LEU A 21 -1.75 -16.86 10.13
C LEU A 21 -2.67 -16.08 9.18
N THR A 22 -3.48 -15.20 9.76
CA THR A 22 -4.48 -14.38 9.05
C THR A 22 -4.18 -12.90 9.22
N SER A 23 -4.82 -12.05 8.39
CA SER A 23 -4.68 -10.60 8.54
C SER A 23 -5.16 -10.09 9.90
N GLU A 24 -6.15 -10.74 10.51
CA GLU A 24 -6.75 -10.34 11.78
C GLU A 24 -5.77 -10.49 12.96
N ASP A 25 -4.78 -11.39 12.84
CA ASP A 25 -3.80 -11.65 13.89
C ASP A 25 -2.79 -10.49 14.07
N PHE A 26 -2.59 -9.66 13.04
CA PHE A 26 -1.51 -8.63 13.03
C PHE A 26 -1.99 -7.19 12.82
N VAL A 27 -3.28 -7.01 12.49
CA VAL A 27 -3.96 -5.70 12.61
C VAL A 27 -4.16 -5.31 14.08
N GLN A 28 -3.89 -6.25 14.99
CA GLN A 28 -3.92 -6.07 16.44
C GLN A 28 -2.82 -5.12 16.93
N ILE A 29 -3.14 -4.36 17.98
CA ILE A 29 -2.29 -3.30 18.52
C ILE A 29 -1.26 -3.88 19.50
N GLY A 30 0.00 -3.48 19.34
CA GLY A 30 1.06 -3.63 20.35
C GLY A 30 2.16 -4.61 19.95
N PRO A 31 3.43 -4.16 19.85
CA PRO A 31 4.58 -5.05 20.00
C PRO A 31 4.88 -5.28 21.49
N PRO A 32 5.43 -6.45 21.87
CA PRO A 32 6.06 -6.61 23.17
C PRO A 32 7.31 -5.70 23.28
N ASN A 33 7.61 -5.21 24.49
CA ASN A 33 8.77 -4.34 24.75
C ASN A 33 10.12 -5.07 24.58
N GLU A 34 10.11 -6.41 24.66
CA GLU A 34 11.27 -7.28 24.48
C GLU A 34 10.93 -8.35 23.42
N ILE A 35 11.81 -8.56 22.44
CA ILE A 35 11.59 -9.49 21.31
C ILE A 35 12.50 -10.71 21.48
N PHE A 36 11.88 -11.86 21.73
CA PHE A 36 12.55 -13.16 21.72
C PHE A 36 12.40 -13.85 20.35
N GLU A 37 13.11 -14.96 20.12
CA GLU A 37 13.03 -15.69 18.84
C GLU A 37 11.59 -16.11 18.47
N ARG A 38 10.78 -16.45 19.47
CA ARG A 38 9.36 -16.81 19.29
C ARG A 38 8.49 -15.65 18.77
N ASP A 39 8.91 -14.41 18.98
CA ASP A 39 8.14 -13.20 18.64
C ASP A 39 8.56 -12.61 17.28
N LEU A 40 9.62 -13.16 16.66
CA LEU A 40 10.24 -12.63 15.43
C LEU A 40 9.26 -12.50 14.27
N VAL A 41 8.38 -13.49 14.06
CA VAL A 41 7.41 -13.48 12.95
C VAL A 41 6.39 -12.37 13.15
N CYS A 42 5.89 -12.21 14.37
CA CYS A 42 4.95 -11.15 14.72
C CYS A 42 5.60 -9.77 14.56
N ALA A 43 6.81 -9.59 15.11
CA ALA A 43 7.55 -8.34 15.00
C ALA A 43 7.89 -7.98 13.54
N PHE A 44 8.26 -8.98 12.73
CA PHE A 44 8.49 -8.83 11.29
C PHE A 44 7.24 -8.31 10.58
N LEU A 45 6.10 -8.97 10.77
CA LEU A 45 4.84 -8.58 10.14
C LEU A 45 4.37 -7.20 10.61
N GLN A 46 4.44 -6.90 11.90
CA GLN A 46 4.06 -5.59 12.43
C GLN A 46 4.90 -4.46 11.83
N ARG A 47 6.24 -4.58 11.84
CA ARG A 47 7.15 -3.58 11.23
C ARG A 47 6.87 -3.42 9.74
N LEU A 48 6.68 -4.53 9.03
CA LEU A 48 6.39 -4.52 7.60
C LEU A 48 5.05 -3.83 7.27
N MET A 49 3.99 -4.06 8.05
CA MET A 49 2.69 -3.39 7.85
C MET A 49 2.79 -1.87 8.03
N MET A 50 3.67 -1.42 8.93
CA MET A 50 3.98 -0.01 9.19
C MET A 50 4.96 0.63 8.18
N LEU A 51 5.31 -0.08 7.10
CA LEU A 51 6.28 0.36 6.09
C LEU A 51 7.71 0.53 6.62
N ASP A 52 8.08 -0.13 7.70
CA ASP A 52 9.46 -0.14 8.19
C ASP A 52 10.29 -1.18 7.45
N TYR A 53 11.13 -0.76 6.49
CA TYR A 53 12.04 -1.67 5.80
C TYR A 53 13.17 -2.22 6.71
N ARG A 54 13.23 -1.86 7.99
CA ARG A 54 14.09 -2.54 8.96
C ARG A 54 13.42 -3.79 9.56
N ALA A 55 12.26 -4.19 9.04
CA ALA A 55 11.62 -5.45 9.40
C ALA A 55 12.55 -6.67 9.25
N ARG A 56 13.51 -6.65 8.31
CA ARG A 56 14.52 -7.70 8.14
C ARG A 56 15.70 -7.63 9.13
N TYR A 57 15.79 -6.58 9.95
CA TYR A 57 16.92 -6.31 10.86
C TYR A 57 16.41 -6.18 12.30
N ILE A 58 15.70 -7.20 12.77
CA ILE A 58 15.15 -7.21 14.13
C ILE A 58 16.22 -7.74 15.10
N PRO A 59 16.67 -6.92 16.07
CA PRO A 59 17.58 -7.41 17.10
C PRO A 59 16.82 -8.37 18.03
N VAL A 60 17.46 -9.48 18.39
CA VAL A 60 16.93 -10.48 19.31
C VAL A 60 17.72 -10.41 20.60
N GLN A 61 17.05 -10.35 21.74
CA GLN A 61 17.71 -10.51 23.03
C GLN A 61 18.06 -11.98 23.23
N GLN A 62 19.34 -12.28 23.45
CA GLN A 62 19.75 -13.59 23.96
C GLN A 62 19.49 -13.62 25.47
N GLU A 63 18.86 -14.67 25.98
CA GLU A 63 18.93 -14.97 27.41
C GLU A 63 20.40 -15.05 27.80
N SER A 64 20.83 -14.21 28.74
CA SER A 64 22.23 -14.03 29.10
C SER A 64 22.88 -15.36 29.47
N SER A 65 23.74 -15.90 28.61
CA SER A 65 24.79 -16.81 29.06
C SER A 65 25.87 -15.94 29.66
N ASP A 66 26.09 -16.04 30.97
CA ASP A 66 27.19 -15.40 31.68
C ASP A 66 28.46 -15.47 30.83
N ALA A 67 29.09 -14.31 30.62
CA ALA A 67 30.42 -14.29 30.04
C ALA A 67 31.29 -15.20 30.90
N VAL A 68 31.83 -16.25 30.29
CA VAL A 68 32.76 -17.16 30.98
C VAL A 68 33.88 -16.26 31.54
N PRO A 69 34.08 -16.19 32.87
CA PRO A 69 35.21 -15.44 33.38
C PRO A 69 36.44 -16.13 32.81
N VAL A 70 37.29 -15.36 32.13
CA VAL A 70 38.65 -15.81 31.87
C VAL A 70 39.23 -16.13 33.24
N SER A 71 39.50 -17.42 33.48
CA SER A 71 40.15 -17.84 34.71
C SER A 71 41.50 -17.12 34.77
N ASP A 72 41.71 -16.31 35.81
CA ASP A 72 43.02 -15.77 36.19
C ASP A 72 43.96 -16.93 36.53
N SER A 73 44.48 -17.61 35.50
CA SER A 73 45.70 -18.38 35.64
C SER A 73 46.84 -17.42 35.37
N ALA A 74 47.58 -17.07 36.42
CA ALA A 74 48.78 -16.28 36.36
C ALA A 74 49.71 -16.77 35.24
N VAL A 75 49.96 -15.92 34.25
CA VAL A 75 51.04 -16.14 33.28
C VAL A 75 52.00 -14.97 33.39
N THR A 76 53.25 -15.31 33.66
CA THR A 76 54.43 -14.49 33.47
C THR A 76 54.45 -13.89 32.06
N ASP A 77 54.81 -12.61 31.96
CA ASP A 77 55.06 -11.87 30.72
C ASP A 77 55.91 -12.70 29.72
N ASP A 78 55.28 -13.34 28.72
CA ASP A 78 55.75 -13.39 27.31
C ASP A 78 54.90 -14.23 26.31
N ASP A 79 53.71 -14.76 26.63
CA ASP A 79 52.96 -15.65 25.68
C ASP A 79 51.49 -15.27 25.43
N ASP A 80 51.16 -13.98 25.48
CA ASP A 80 49.81 -13.48 25.12
C ASP A 80 49.54 -13.52 23.60
N LEU A 81 50.60 -13.65 22.78
CA LEU A 81 50.50 -13.80 21.33
C LEU A 81 50.11 -15.23 20.93
N ASP A 82 50.52 -16.24 21.70
CA ASP A 82 50.21 -17.65 21.41
C ASP A 82 48.73 -17.97 21.66
N ALA A 83 48.07 -17.24 22.57
CA ALA A 83 46.62 -17.29 22.75
C ALA A 83 45.83 -16.84 21.49
N LEU A 84 46.41 -16.00 20.64
CA LEU A 84 45.82 -15.61 19.34
C LEU A 84 45.93 -16.73 18.29
N PHE A 85 46.90 -17.63 18.44
CA PHE A 85 47.17 -18.74 17.51
C PHE A 85 46.61 -20.09 17.97
N THR A 86 46.18 -20.22 19.24
CA THR A 86 45.35 -21.34 19.70
C THR A 86 43.97 -21.30 19.05
N THR A 87 43.92 -21.80 17.81
CA THR A 87 42.70 -22.07 17.07
C THR A 87 42.05 -23.30 17.68
N ASN A 88 40.81 -23.13 18.13
CA ASN A 88 39.92 -24.13 18.73
C ASN A 88 40.11 -24.33 20.24
N ILE A 89 39.73 -23.32 21.03
CA ILE A 89 38.81 -23.66 22.12
C ILE A 89 37.55 -24.14 21.40
N ASP A 90 37.13 -25.38 21.64
CA ASP A 90 35.81 -25.87 21.26
C ASP A 90 34.78 -24.94 21.92
N ILE A 91 34.49 -23.81 21.26
CA ILE A 91 33.30 -23.03 21.52
C ILE A 91 32.21 -23.99 21.13
N ASP A 92 31.66 -24.63 22.16
CA ASP A 92 30.62 -25.62 22.08
C ASP A 92 29.68 -25.23 20.93
N GLN A 93 29.69 -26.03 19.85
CA GLN A 93 28.81 -25.85 18.69
C GLN A 93 27.33 -25.99 19.10
N SER A 94 27.05 -26.22 20.39
CA SER A 94 25.77 -26.14 21.07
C SER A 94 25.15 -24.74 21.15
N LYS A 95 25.90 -23.65 20.91
CA LYS A 95 25.28 -22.32 20.75
C LYS A 95 24.55 -22.26 19.41
N GLU A 96 23.26 -22.59 19.42
CA GLU A 96 22.41 -22.48 18.24
C GLU A 96 22.50 -21.06 17.64
N ASN A 97 22.92 -20.98 16.38
CA ASN A 97 22.98 -19.70 15.67
C ASN A 97 21.59 -19.04 15.66
N HIS A 98 21.59 -17.71 15.77
CA HIS A 98 20.38 -16.90 15.56
C HIS A 98 19.68 -17.25 14.24
N VAL A 99 18.35 -17.20 14.26
CA VAL A 99 17.53 -17.45 13.08
C VAL A 99 17.86 -16.44 11.98
N HIS A 100 18.10 -16.94 10.76
CA HIS A 100 18.36 -16.09 9.60
C HIS A 100 17.13 -15.22 9.28
N PRO A 101 17.25 -13.89 9.07
CA PRO A 101 16.09 -13.02 8.84
C PRO A 101 15.21 -13.42 7.65
N MET A 102 15.83 -13.86 6.56
CA MET A 102 15.07 -14.38 5.41
C MET A 102 14.32 -15.69 5.70
N ASP A 103 14.79 -16.50 6.66
CA ASP A 103 14.02 -17.66 7.13
C ASP A 103 12.81 -17.22 7.95
N VAL A 104 12.89 -16.13 8.72
CA VAL A 104 11.71 -15.52 9.39
C VAL A 104 10.69 -15.05 8.36
N GLN A 105 11.13 -14.31 7.32
CA GLN A 105 10.27 -13.85 6.24
C GLN A 105 9.58 -15.03 5.53
N MET A 106 10.34 -16.06 5.18
CA MET A 106 9.78 -17.22 4.48
C MET A 106 8.93 -18.10 5.39
N ALA A 107 9.24 -18.21 6.69
CA ALA A 107 8.38 -18.90 7.65
C ALA A 107 7.03 -18.19 7.78
N ALA A 108 7.04 -16.86 7.91
CA ALA A 108 5.83 -16.04 7.87
C ALA A 108 5.06 -16.25 6.56
N PHE A 109 5.75 -16.24 5.42
CA PHE A 109 5.15 -16.53 4.12
C PHE A 109 4.48 -17.91 4.09
N HIS A 110 5.19 -18.99 4.43
CA HIS A 110 4.66 -20.35 4.34
C HIS A 110 3.49 -20.60 5.30
N CYS A 111 3.49 -19.98 6.49
CA CYS A 111 2.47 -20.19 7.52
C CYS A 111 1.26 -19.22 7.41
N SER A 112 1.25 -18.33 6.41
CA SER A 112 0.16 -17.39 6.17
C SER A 112 -0.92 -17.91 5.20
N ASP A 113 -2.15 -17.47 5.40
CA ASP A 113 -3.23 -17.63 4.42
C ASP A 113 -2.98 -16.81 3.14
N SER A 114 -3.80 -17.03 2.12
CA SER A 114 -3.61 -16.37 0.82
C SER A 114 -3.77 -14.84 0.87
N PHE A 115 -4.58 -14.30 1.78
CA PHE A 115 -4.84 -12.85 1.87
C PHE A 115 -3.74 -12.13 2.63
N LEU A 116 -3.27 -12.71 3.75
CA LEU A 116 -2.10 -12.22 4.47
C LEU A 116 -0.84 -12.31 3.59
N LYS A 117 -0.66 -13.39 2.82
CA LYS A 117 0.42 -13.48 1.81
C LYS A 117 0.35 -12.31 0.84
N GLN A 118 -0.83 -12.03 0.28
CA GLN A 118 -1.02 -10.93 -0.67
C GLN A 118 -0.72 -9.56 -0.05
N LYS A 119 -1.18 -9.29 1.17
CA LYS A 119 -0.85 -8.06 1.92
C LYS A 119 0.65 -7.96 2.20
N MET A 120 1.26 -9.05 2.64
CA MET A 120 2.68 -9.11 2.95
C MET A 120 3.52 -8.79 1.71
N ILE A 121 3.29 -9.45 0.57
CA ILE A 121 4.02 -9.18 -0.68
C ILE A 121 3.79 -7.75 -1.17
N THR A 122 2.58 -7.20 -1.00
CA THR A 122 2.28 -5.80 -1.31
C THR A 122 3.14 -4.85 -0.47
N LYS A 123 3.27 -5.11 0.83
CA LYS A 123 4.11 -4.31 1.75
C LYS A 123 5.60 -4.49 1.47
N LEU A 124 6.07 -5.71 1.17
CA LEU A 124 7.46 -5.94 0.74
C LEU A 124 7.79 -5.11 -0.51
N SER A 125 6.87 -5.04 -1.47
CA SER A 125 7.02 -4.24 -2.70
C SER A 125 7.07 -2.73 -2.42
N GLN A 126 6.28 -2.25 -1.46
CA GLN A 126 6.29 -0.85 -1.00
C GLN A 126 7.60 -0.51 -0.27
N CYS A 127 8.15 -1.45 0.49
CA CYS A 127 9.46 -1.35 1.13
C CYS A 127 10.65 -1.52 0.17
N GLN A 128 10.42 -1.66 -1.14
CA GLN A 128 11.45 -1.86 -2.20
C GLN A 128 12.29 -3.14 -2.05
N TYR A 129 11.71 -4.15 -1.41
CA TYR A 129 12.31 -5.47 -1.34
C TYR A 129 12.03 -6.32 -2.58
N ALA A 130 12.91 -7.30 -2.80
CA ALA A 130 12.65 -8.39 -3.72
C ALA A 130 11.53 -9.31 -3.22
N LEU A 131 10.77 -9.87 -4.16
CA LEU A 131 9.55 -10.64 -3.91
C LEU A 131 9.74 -12.10 -4.33
N PRO A 132 9.22 -13.09 -3.58
CA PRO A 132 9.31 -14.50 -3.94
C PRO A 132 8.51 -14.80 -5.23
N LEU A 133 9.20 -15.25 -6.28
CA LEU A 133 8.64 -15.62 -7.58
C LEU A 133 8.50 -17.14 -7.73
N LEU A 134 9.55 -17.89 -7.40
CA LEU A 134 9.54 -19.35 -7.37
C LEU A 134 9.89 -19.79 -5.96
N VAL A 135 8.98 -20.48 -5.30
CA VAL A 135 9.12 -20.90 -3.92
C VAL A 135 9.06 -22.43 -3.87
N PRO A 136 10.17 -23.12 -3.54
CA PRO A 136 10.13 -24.54 -3.27
C PRO A 136 9.23 -24.83 -2.07
N ASP A 137 8.39 -25.85 -2.18
CA ASP A 137 7.62 -26.34 -1.04
C ASP A 137 8.59 -27.03 -0.05
N PRO A 138 8.63 -26.65 1.24
CA PRO A 138 9.52 -27.28 2.21
C PRO A 138 9.20 -28.77 2.49
N LEU A 139 7.99 -29.21 2.17
CA LEU A 139 7.48 -30.56 2.43
C LEU A 139 7.40 -31.42 1.15
N THR A 140 7.33 -30.79 -0.03
CA THR A 140 7.18 -31.51 -1.30
C THR A 140 8.23 -31.08 -2.33
N THR A 141 8.40 -31.84 -3.40
CA THR A 141 9.33 -31.46 -4.50
C THR A 141 8.71 -30.46 -5.48
N ASN A 142 7.59 -29.82 -5.11
CA ASN A 142 6.87 -28.88 -5.95
C ASN A 142 7.50 -27.49 -5.87
N ILE A 143 7.28 -26.71 -6.93
CA ILE A 143 7.66 -25.31 -6.98
C ILE A 143 6.37 -24.52 -7.13
N ASP A 144 6.11 -23.63 -6.19
CA ASP A 144 4.96 -22.76 -6.20
C ASP A 144 5.35 -21.37 -6.76
N CYS A 145 4.50 -20.81 -7.60
CA CYS A 145 4.55 -19.40 -8.00
C CYS A 145 3.35 -18.68 -7.39
N PRO A 146 3.56 -17.78 -6.41
CA PRO A 146 2.47 -17.14 -5.69
C PRO A 146 1.87 -15.97 -6.48
N LEU A 147 1.31 -16.24 -7.67
CA LEU A 147 0.85 -15.23 -8.62
C LEU A 147 -0.25 -14.34 -8.04
N TRP A 148 -1.15 -14.90 -7.22
CA TRP A 148 -2.20 -14.17 -6.50
C TRP A 148 -1.64 -12.98 -5.70
N THR A 149 -0.46 -13.15 -5.12
CA THR A 149 0.17 -12.15 -4.26
C THR A 149 0.67 -10.92 -5.02
N PHE A 150 0.90 -11.02 -6.33
CA PHE A 150 1.35 -9.92 -7.18
C PHE A 150 0.20 -9.05 -7.71
N ARG A 151 -1.05 -9.49 -7.56
CA ARG A 151 -2.21 -8.87 -8.23
C ARG A 151 -2.52 -7.44 -7.77
N GLN A 152 -2.20 -7.10 -6.53
CA GLN A 152 -2.40 -5.75 -5.96
C GLN A 152 -1.23 -4.80 -6.19
N ILE A 153 -0.12 -5.28 -6.78
CA ILE A 153 1.08 -4.46 -6.95
C ILE A 153 0.95 -3.64 -8.22
N THR A 154 0.84 -2.32 -8.04
CA THR A 154 0.98 -1.33 -9.11
C THR A 154 2.36 -0.71 -9.05
N LYS A 155 3.03 -0.59 -10.20
CA LYS A 155 4.29 0.15 -10.31
C LYS A 155 4.10 1.31 -11.29
N THR A 156 4.78 2.40 -10.99
CA THR A 156 4.83 3.60 -11.84
C THR A 156 6.28 3.86 -12.22
N TRP A 157 6.53 4.11 -13.49
CA TRP A 157 7.86 4.45 -14.01
C TRP A 157 7.73 5.38 -15.21
N LYS A 158 8.82 6.00 -15.63
CA LYS A 158 8.83 6.85 -16.82
C LYS A 158 9.72 6.28 -17.90
N ILE A 159 9.21 6.23 -19.12
CA ILE A 159 9.94 5.79 -20.30
C ILE A 159 10.50 7.01 -21.00
N SER A 160 11.81 7.00 -21.26
CA SER A 160 12.48 8.03 -22.04
C SER A 160 12.76 7.51 -23.44
N THR A 161 12.14 8.13 -24.46
CA THR A 161 12.41 7.84 -25.87
C THR A 161 13.02 9.06 -26.56
N THR A 162 14.15 8.87 -27.21
CA THR A 162 14.81 9.92 -28.01
C THR A 162 14.47 9.70 -29.49
N LYS A 163 13.74 10.63 -30.10
CA LYS A 163 13.49 10.66 -31.56
C LYS A 163 13.82 12.06 -32.07
N GLU A 164 14.56 12.14 -33.19
CA GLU A 164 14.80 13.40 -33.93
C GLU A 164 15.25 14.59 -33.05
N ASN A 165 16.21 14.35 -32.14
CA ASN A 165 16.76 15.32 -31.19
C ASN A 165 15.81 15.83 -30.09
N ALA A 166 14.63 15.24 -29.93
CA ALA A 166 13.73 15.48 -28.80
C ALA A 166 13.61 14.22 -27.92
N THR A 167 13.78 14.38 -26.62
CA THR A 167 13.52 13.32 -25.63
C THR A 167 12.11 13.51 -25.09
N THR A 168 11.24 12.55 -25.38
CA THR A 168 9.90 12.49 -24.80
C THR A 168 9.91 11.55 -23.60
N VAL A 169 9.35 12.01 -22.48
CA VAL A 169 9.23 11.22 -21.25
C VAL A 169 7.76 10.89 -21.03
N THR A 170 7.40 9.62 -21.09
CA THR A 170 6.02 9.15 -20.89
C THR A 170 5.92 8.40 -19.57
N MET A 171 4.99 8.79 -18.70
CA MET A 171 4.72 8.06 -17.46
C MET A 171 3.85 6.84 -17.76
N LYS A 172 4.27 5.67 -17.29
CA LYS A 172 3.45 4.46 -17.23
C LYS A 172 3.13 4.14 -15.78
N SER A 173 1.89 3.79 -15.51
CA SER A 173 1.45 3.26 -14.22
C SER A 173 0.50 2.12 -14.50
N MET A 174 0.80 0.91 -14.03
CA MET A 174 -0.06 -0.24 -14.24
C MET A 174 0.20 -1.38 -13.25
N PRO A 175 -0.74 -2.32 -13.10
CA PRO A 175 -0.50 -3.54 -12.34
C PRO A 175 0.70 -4.30 -12.91
N ILE A 176 1.66 -4.63 -12.05
CA ILE A 176 2.96 -5.18 -12.48
C ILE A 176 2.81 -6.55 -13.16
N TYR A 177 1.72 -7.28 -12.87
CA TYR A 177 1.46 -8.58 -13.49
C TYR A 177 1.16 -8.48 -15.00
N LYS A 178 0.60 -7.35 -15.46
CA LYS A 178 0.34 -7.07 -16.88
C LYS A 178 1.55 -6.49 -17.60
N ALA A 179 2.50 -5.92 -16.86
CA ALA A 179 3.63 -5.22 -17.42
C ALA A 179 4.52 -6.17 -18.25
N GLU A 180 4.82 -5.77 -19.48
CA GLU A 180 5.84 -6.40 -20.30
C GLU A 180 7.19 -5.80 -19.98
N THR A 181 8.07 -6.58 -19.36
CA THR A 181 9.40 -6.12 -18.98
C THR A 181 10.46 -7.08 -19.48
N PRO A 182 11.63 -6.61 -19.96
CA PRO A 182 12.78 -7.49 -20.09
C PRO A 182 13.18 -8.04 -18.73
N ARG A 183 13.66 -9.29 -18.71
CA ARG A 183 14.06 -9.99 -17.49
C ARG A 183 15.54 -10.37 -17.51
N VAL A 184 16.26 -10.00 -16.46
CA VAL A 184 17.66 -10.38 -16.25
C VAL A 184 17.75 -11.36 -15.09
N SER A 185 18.15 -12.61 -15.35
CA SER A 185 18.28 -13.64 -14.30
C SER A 185 19.73 -13.88 -13.90
N PHE A 186 19.96 -13.96 -12.59
CA PHE A 186 21.27 -14.13 -11.98
C PHE A 186 21.40 -15.51 -11.34
N PHE A 187 22.40 -16.27 -11.77
CA PHE A 187 22.74 -17.60 -11.24
C PHE A 187 24.12 -17.60 -10.58
N ARG A 188 24.30 -18.48 -9.60
CA ARG A 188 25.60 -18.82 -9.01
C ARG A 188 25.85 -20.31 -9.25
N LEU A 189 27.03 -20.67 -9.74
CA LEU A 189 27.44 -22.07 -9.87
C LEU A 189 28.59 -22.33 -8.90
N GLY A 190 28.36 -23.21 -7.91
CA GLY A 190 29.32 -23.52 -6.87
C GLY A 190 29.34 -22.52 -5.69
N SER A 191 30.31 -22.71 -4.80
CA SER A 191 30.52 -21.85 -3.63
C SER A 191 31.42 -20.67 -3.97
N MET A 192 31.06 -19.47 -3.52
CA MET A 192 31.78 -18.24 -3.86
C MET A 192 31.99 -17.35 -2.65
N SER A 193 33.13 -16.68 -2.63
CA SER A 193 33.48 -15.64 -1.67
C SER A 193 32.93 -14.26 -2.07
N LEU A 194 32.15 -14.12 -3.13
CA LEU A 194 31.50 -12.86 -3.53
C LEU A 194 29.97 -13.01 -3.48
N SER A 195 29.30 -11.94 -3.06
CA SER A 195 27.84 -11.93 -2.92
C SER A 195 27.16 -11.51 -4.22
N LYS A 196 26.45 -12.45 -4.85
CA LYS A 196 25.63 -12.21 -6.05
C LYS A 196 24.55 -11.14 -5.81
N SER A 197 23.83 -11.25 -4.69
CA SER A 197 22.73 -10.34 -4.35
C SER A 197 23.22 -8.91 -4.12
N GLN A 198 24.41 -8.75 -3.52
CA GLN A 198 25.03 -7.44 -3.32
C GLN A 198 25.33 -6.77 -4.68
N LEU A 199 25.88 -7.53 -5.63
CA LEU A 199 26.12 -7.03 -6.99
C LEU A 199 24.82 -6.62 -7.69
N MET A 200 23.74 -7.39 -7.50
CA MET A 200 22.43 -7.06 -8.06
C MET A 200 21.83 -5.77 -7.47
N ASN A 201 21.99 -5.53 -6.16
CA ASN A 201 21.53 -4.28 -5.54
C ASN A 201 22.16 -3.05 -6.22
N ALA A 202 23.45 -3.13 -6.55
CA ALA A 202 24.14 -2.04 -7.28
C ALA A 202 23.61 -1.78 -8.71
N LEU A 203 22.85 -2.73 -9.28
CA LEU A 203 22.19 -2.57 -10.59
C LEU A 203 20.81 -1.92 -10.46
N ILE A 204 20.16 -2.07 -9.30
CA ILE A 204 18.77 -1.62 -9.07
C ILE A 204 18.75 -0.32 -8.26
N ASN A 205 19.33 -0.33 -7.07
CA ASN A 205 19.36 0.80 -6.16
C ASN A 205 20.59 0.71 -5.23
N ASN A 206 21.53 1.65 -5.36
CA ASN A 206 22.74 1.66 -4.55
C ASN A 206 22.51 2.12 -3.10
N ARG A 207 21.32 2.63 -2.76
CA ARG A 207 21.01 3.20 -1.44
C ARG A 207 20.16 2.26 -0.57
N HIS A 208 19.68 1.15 -1.12
CA HIS A 208 18.77 0.26 -0.44
C HIS A 208 18.99 -1.19 -0.89
N ASP A 209 19.08 -2.11 0.06
CA ASP A 209 19.27 -3.52 -0.22
C ASP A 209 17.95 -4.22 -0.59
N THR A 210 17.59 -4.12 -1.87
CA THR A 210 16.42 -4.80 -2.43
C THR A 210 16.50 -6.32 -2.26
N PHE A 211 17.63 -6.93 -2.64
CA PHE A 211 17.93 -8.34 -2.37
C PHE A 211 18.78 -8.45 -1.09
N PHE A 212 18.34 -9.30 -0.16
CA PHE A 212 19.13 -9.58 1.03
C PHE A 212 20.46 -10.25 0.65
N HIS A 213 21.57 -9.77 1.22
CA HIS A 213 22.90 -10.30 0.94
C HIS A 213 23.65 -10.66 2.23
N ARG A 214 24.75 -11.39 2.08
CA ARG A 214 25.48 -11.97 3.23
C ARG A 214 26.10 -10.96 4.21
N ASN A 215 26.25 -9.69 3.81
CA ASN A 215 26.82 -8.64 4.66
C ASN A 215 25.71 -7.81 5.32
N CYS A 216 24.43 -8.12 5.06
CA CYS A 216 23.32 -7.54 5.80
C CYS A 216 23.37 -7.99 7.26
N GLU A 217 22.85 -7.17 8.16
CA GLU A 217 22.74 -7.49 9.58
C GLU A 217 21.89 -8.75 9.82
N GLY A 218 22.28 -9.56 10.80
CA GLY A 218 21.61 -10.83 11.12
C GLY A 218 21.86 -11.96 10.10
N SER A 219 22.64 -11.74 9.04
CA SER A 219 23.00 -12.79 8.08
C SER A 219 23.79 -13.92 8.75
N THR A 220 23.37 -15.16 8.51
CA THR A 220 24.03 -16.37 9.02
C THR A 220 24.31 -17.38 7.90
N LYS A 221 25.23 -18.33 8.14
CA LYS A 221 25.55 -19.38 7.16
C LYS A 221 24.41 -20.40 7.02
N SER A 222 23.64 -20.63 8.09
CA SER A 222 22.51 -21.55 8.13
C SER A 222 21.23 -20.86 7.64
N ARG A 223 20.77 -21.26 6.45
CA ARG A 223 19.47 -20.86 5.90
C ARG A 223 18.69 -22.11 5.49
N HIS A 224 17.43 -22.19 5.87
CA HIS A 224 16.63 -23.41 5.72
C HIS A 224 15.47 -23.27 4.73
N LEU A 225 15.01 -22.05 4.45
CA LEU A 225 13.83 -21.79 3.61
C LEU A 225 14.16 -21.01 2.33
N MET A 226 15.37 -20.46 2.20
CA MET A 226 15.76 -19.67 1.02
C MET A 226 16.45 -20.46 -0.10
N ASP A 227 16.96 -21.66 0.17
CA ASP A 227 17.67 -22.42 -0.88
C ASP A 227 16.70 -22.84 -1.99
N GLY A 228 17.03 -22.50 -3.25
CA GLY A 228 16.16 -22.75 -4.40
C GLY A 228 15.01 -21.75 -4.58
N VAL A 229 14.84 -20.77 -3.68
CA VAL A 229 13.88 -19.66 -3.88
C VAL A 229 14.42 -18.72 -4.96
N ALA A 230 13.58 -18.35 -5.92
CA ALA A 230 13.87 -17.26 -6.84
C ALA A 230 13.09 -16.02 -6.43
N GLU A 231 13.80 -14.92 -6.18
CA GLU A 231 13.18 -13.61 -5.93
C GLU A 231 13.19 -12.74 -7.19
N ILE A 232 12.22 -11.84 -7.32
CA ILE A 232 12.10 -10.85 -8.40
C ILE A 232 12.01 -9.43 -7.84
N ALA A 233 12.67 -8.48 -8.49
CA ALA A 233 12.53 -7.05 -8.24
C ALA A 233 12.56 -6.28 -9.57
N TRP A 234 12.09 -5.03 -9.57
CA TRP A 234 12.07 -4.19 -10.78
C TRP A 234 12.92 -2.94 -10.59
N TYR A 235 13.72 -2.61 -11.60
CA TYR A 235 14.25 -1.27 -11.78
C TYR A 235 13.19 -0.43 -12.49
N CYS A 236 12.71 0.63 -11.85
CA CYS A 236 11.75 1.57 -12.41
C CYS A 236 12.42 2.93 -12.63
N PRO A 237 12.65 3.36 -13.89
CA PRO A 237 13.25 4.67 -14.15
C PRO A 237 12.36 5.84 -13.74
N ALA A 238 12.99 6.94 -13.31
CA ALA A 238 12.32 8.19 -12.92
C ALA A 238 12.11 9.18 -14.08
N GLY A 239 12.67 8.89 -15.26
CA GLY A 239 12.70 9.76 -16.44
C GLY A 239 13.74 10.88 -16.34
N LYS A 240 14.83 10.66 -15.59
CA LYS A 240 15.92 11.63 -15.41
C LYS A 240 17.14 11.23 -16.23
N ASP A 241 18.02 12.18 -16.54
CA ASP A 241 19.24 11.94 -17.32
C ASP A 241 20.21 10.96 -16.66
N ASN A 242 20.12 10.80 -15.33
CA ASN A 242 20.92 9.86 -14.55
C ASN A 242 20.28 8.46 -14.42
N ASP A 243 19.13 8.20 -15.06
CA ASP A 243 18.58 6.84 -15.14
C ASP A 243 19.47 5.96 -16.03
N PHE A 244 19.84 4.79 -15.52
CA PHE A 244 20.71 3.87 -16.25
C PHE A 244 19.98 3.24 -17.45
N PHE A 245 18.75 2.79 -17.21
CA PHE A 245 17.89 2.12 -18.17
C PHE A 245 16.70 3.02 -18.55
N THR A 246 16.28 2.96 -19.81
CA THR A 246 15.23 3.84 -20.38
C THR A 246 13.81 3.32 -20.16
N ASP A 247 13.66 2.08 -19.72
CA ASP A 247 12.38 1.43 -19.41
C ASP A 247 12.55 0.50 -18.20
N CYS A 248 11.44 -0.02 -17.68
CA CYS A 248 11.39 -0.93 -16.53
C CYS A 248 12.05 -2.28 -16.85
N ILE A 249 12.87 -2.80 -15.94
CA ILE A 249 13.56 -4.09 -16.09
C ILE A 249 13.31 -4.95 -14.85
N ALA A 250 12.91 -6.20 -15.07
CA ALA A 250 12.82 -7.21 -14.02
C ALA A 250 14.17 -7.90 -13.78
N PHE A 251 14.58 -8.01 -12.53
CA PHE A 251 15.78 -8.74 -12.09
C PHE A 251 15.36 -9.94 -11.25
N CYS A 252 15.86 -11.12 -11.59
CA CYS A 252 15.57 -12.37 -10.87
C CYS A 252 16.83 -12.93 -10.21
N ASN A 253 16.73 -13.23 -8.92
CA ASN A 253 17.82 -13.78 -8.12
C ASN A 253 17.47 -15.21 -7.68
N LEU A 254 18.14 -16.23 -8.23
CA LEU A 254 18.01 -17.62 -7.74
C LEU A 254 18.93 -17.88 -6.54
N HIS A 255 18.36 -18.01 -5.34
CA HIS A 255 19.13 -18.34 -4.15
C HIS A 255 19.61 -19.79 -4.15
N GLY A 256 20.75 -20.01 -3.51
CA GLY A 256 21.40 -21.32 -3.48
C GLY A 256 22.47 -21.54 -4.53
N ASP A 257 22.91 -22.79 -4.64
CA ASP A 257 23.71 -23.23 -5.79
C ASP A 257 22.76 -23.61 -6.93
N SER A 258 22.96 -22.97 -8.08
CA SER A 258 22.15 -23.26 -9.25
C SER A 258 22.44 -24.66 -9.80
N LEU A 259 23.59 -25.27 -9.50
CA LEU A 259 23.88 -26.67 -9.87
C LEU A 259 22.86 -27.66 -9.27
N ALA A 260 22.51 -27.47 -8.00
CA ALA A 260 21.51 -28.27 -7.29
C ALA A 260 20.07 -27.93 -7.70
N ASN A 261 19.79 -26.66 -8.01
CA ASN A 261 18.46 -26.15 -8.30
C ASN A 261 18.14 -26.14 -9.81
N VAL A 262 18.16 -27.34 -10.41
CA VAL A 262 18.05 -27.54 -11.88
C VAL A 262 16.74 -27.00 -12.45
N LYS A 263 15.59 -27.38 -11.87
CA LYS A 263 14.26 -27.00 -12.38
C LYS A 263 14.07 -25.47 -12.38
N GLN A 264 14.40 -24.82 -11.27
CA GLN A 264 14.29 -23.36 -11.15
C GLN A 264 15.23 -22.66 -12.14
N ARG A 265 16.46 -23.17 -12.33
CA ARG A 265 17.40 -22.64 -13.31
C ARG A 265 16.84 -22.74 -14.74
N GLU A 266 16.25 -23.86 -15.12
CA GLU A 266 15.66 -24.07 -16.45
C GLU A 266 14.50 -23.10 -16.71
N ILE A 267 13.56 -23.00 -15.77
CA ILE A 267 12.42 -22.07 -15.82
C ILE A 267 12.92 -20.62 -15.95
N LEU A 268 13.90 -20.23 -15.13
CA LEU A 268 14.46 -18.88 -15.17
C LEU A 268 15.27 -18.62 -16.46
N THR A 269 15.94 -19.63 -17.00
CA THR A 269 16.68 -19.52 -18.26
C THR A 269 15.74 -19.25 -19.44
N GLU A 270 14.64 -20.01 -19.53
CA GLU A 270 13.70 -19.93 -20.65
C GLU A 270 13.07 -18.54 -20.80
N MET A 271 12.58 -17.95 -19.72
CA MET A 271 11.88 -16.66 -19.78
C MET A 271 12.79 -15.44 -19.57
N SER A 272 14.11 -15.62 -19.52
CA SER A 272 15.04 -14.49 -19.41
C SER A 272 15.31 -13.83 -20.76
N SER A 273 15.47 -12.51 -20.73
CA SER A 273 16.01 -11.71 -21.84
C SER A 273 17.53 -11.70 -21.79
N VAL A 274 18.12 -11.66 -20.60
CA VAL A 274 19.57 -11.74 -20.38
C VAL A 274 19.86 -12.67 -19.20
N ILE A 275 20.89 -13.49 -19.32
CA ILE A 275 21.34 -14.39 -18.27
C ILE A 275 22.71 -13.94 -17.77
N VAL A 276 22.85 -13.84 -16.45
CA VAL A 276 24.12 -13.52 -15.79
C VAL A 276 24.50 -14.68 -14.88
N VAL A 277 25.69 -15.22 -15.05
CA VAL A 277 26.18 -16.38 -14.29
C VAL A 277 27.45 -16.01 -13.57
N LEU A 278 27.46 -16.18 -12.25
CA LEU A 278 28.66 -16.05 -11.44
C LEU A 278 29.29 -17.41 -11.21
N VAL A 279 30.60 -17.51 -11.48
CA VAL A 279 31.40 -18.71 -11.31
C VAL A 279 32.70 -18.40 -10.55
N PRO A 280 33.21 -19.32 -9.70
CA PRO A 280 34.49 -19.15 -9.02
C PRO A 280 35.64 -19.00 -10.02
N THR A 281 35.74 -19.97 -10.93
CA THR A 281 36.80 -20.10 -11.95
C THR A 281 36.17 -20.71 -13.20
N LEU A 282 36.74 -20.41 -14.38
CA LEU A 282 36.32 -21.01 -15.64
C LEU A 282 37.25 -22.17 -16.02
N ASP A 283 37.06 -23.34 -15.40
CA ASP A 283 37.79 -24.57 -15.73
C ASP A 283 36.88 -25.58 -16.45
N LYS A 284 37.43 -26.34 -17.41
CA LYS A 284 36.77 -27.40 -18.17
C LYS A 284 36.53 -28.68 -17.37
N SER A 285 37.22 -28.84 -16.23
CA SER A 285 37.12 -30.02 -15.36
C SER A 285 35.92 -29.99 -14.39
N GLN A 286 35.27 -28.83 -14.24
CA GLN A 286 34.25 -28.61 -13.21
C GLN A 286 32.84 -29.02 -13.68
N GLU A 287 31.99 -29.42 -12.73
CA GLU A 287 30.55 -29.68 -13.00
C GLU A 287 29.83 -28.46 -13.59
N SER A 288 30.30 -27.25 -13.26
CA SER A 288 29.82 -25.98 -13.81
C SER A 288 29.96 -25.89 -15.33
N THR A 289 30.93 -26.57 -15.94
CA THR A 289 31.20 -26.52 -17.39
C THR A 289 29.99 -27.00 -18.21
N ALA A 290 29.27 -28.01 -17.76
CA ALA A 290 28.10 -28.54 -18.46
C ALA A 290 26.99 -27.49 -18.56
N VAL A 291 26.71 -26.80 -17.44
CA VAL A 291 25.70 -25.73 -17.38
C VAL A 291 26.14 -24.53 -18.22
N ILE A 292 27.40 -24.12 -18.12
CA ILE A 292 27.93 -23.01 -18.92
C ILE A 292 27.85 -23.35 -20.41
N SER A 293 28.21 -24.57 -20.82
CA SER A 293 28.14 -24.99 -22.22
C SER A 293 26.70 -24.96 -22.76
N MET A 294 25.74 -25.42 -21.97
CA MET A 294 24.31 -25.36 -22.30
C MET A 294 23.83 -23.90 -22.47
N LEU A 295 24.14 -23.00 -21.53
CA LEU A 295 23.79 -21.58 -21.61
C LEU A 295 24.52 -20.85 -22.77
N TYR A 296 25.74 -21.25 -23.07
CA TYR A 296 26.52 -20.68 -24.16
C TYR A 296 25.96 -21.06 -25.53
N LYS A 297 25.43 -22.28 -25.68
CA LYS A 297 24.74 -22.77 -26.88
C LYS A 297 23.32 -22.22 -27.05
N SER A 298 22.69 -21.78 -25.96
CA SER A 298 21.38 -21.12 -26.00
C SER A 298 21.41 -19.83 -26.82
N SER A 299 20.30 -19.51 -27.49
CA SER A 299 20.12 -18.24 -28.21
C SER A 299 20.00 -17.02 -27.29
N LYS A 300 19.83 -17.23 -25.98
CA LYS A 300 19.69 -16.15 -25.00
C LYS A 300 21.02 -15.42 -24.77
N PRO A 301 21.04 -14.08 -24.68
CA PRO A 301 22.21 -13.32 -24.24
C PRO A 301 22.77 -13.83 -22.91
N LEU A 302 24.10 -13.91 -22.80
CA LEU A 302 24.79 -14.46 -21.63
C LEU A 302 25.97 -13.58 -21.22
N ILE A 303 26.06 -13.30 -19.92
CA ILE A 303 27.19 -12.63 -19.28
C ILE A 303 27.77 -13.58 -18.22
N ILE A 304 29.04 -13.93 -18.34
CA ILE A 304 29.75 -14.79 -17.39
C ILE A 304 30.65 -13.93 -16.52
N LEU A 305 30.41 -13.95 -15.21
CA LEU A 305 31.18 -13.25 -14.19
C LEU A 305 32.12 -14.25 -13.51
N ILE A 306 33.43 -13.97 -13.56
CA ILE A 306 34.48 -14.89 -13.10
C ILE A 306 35.18 -14.29 -11.88
N ALA A 307 35.09 -14.95 -10.73
CA ALA A 307 35.55 -14.39 -9.46
C ALA A 307 37.08 -14.25 -9.34
N ASP A 308 37.84 -15.15 -9.94
CA ASP A 308 39.31 -15.19 -9.86
C ASP A 308 40.01 -14.49 -11.04
N ASN A 309 39.27 -13.76 -11.87
CA ASN A 309 39.79 -13.10 -13.06
C ASN A 309 39.68 -11.58 -12.93
N GLU A 310 40.66 -10.84 -13.45
CA GLU A 310 40.75 -9.36 -13.39
C GLU A 310 40.32 -8.68 -14.70
N CYS A 311 40.08 -9.45 -15.78
CA CYS A 311 39.78 -8.91 -17.10
C CYS A 311 38.51 -8.02 -17.09
N SER A 312 38.60 -6.85 -17.74
CA SER A 312 37.43 -6.03 -18.11
C SER A 312 36.46 -6.79 -19.02
N ALA A 313 35.28 -6.22 -19.26
CA ALA A 313 34.27 -6.82 -20.13
C ALA A 313 34.83 -7.17 -21.52
N VAL A 314 34.86 -8.47 -21.85
CA VAL A 314 35.26 -8.98 -23.16
C VAL A 314 34.07 -9.63 -23.84
N GLN A 315 33.72 -9.15 -25.03
CA GLN A 315 32.75 -9.80 -25.90
C GLN A 315 33.41 -10.97 -26.63
N MET A 316 32.95 -12.19 -26.34
CA MET A 316 33.52 -13.41 -26.95
C MET A 316 32.82 -13.75 -28.27
N LYS A 317 31.51 -13.50 -28.33
CA LYS A 317 30.63 -13.67 -29.50
C LYS A 317 29.52 -12.62 -29.42
N PRO A 318 28.77 -12.37 -30.51
CA PRO A 318 27.55 -11.57 -30.43
C PRO A 318 26.68 -12.02 -29.25
N GLN A 319 26.29 -11.07 -28.39
CA GLN A 319 25.49 -11.28 -27.18
C GLN A 319 26.10 -12.17 -26.06
N LYS A 320 27.38 -12.55 -26.15
CA LYS A 320 28.08 -13.39 -25.16
C LYS A 320 29.29 -12.66 -24.60
N TYR A 321 29.27 -12.35 -23.30
CA TYR A 321 30.29 -11.57 -22.61
C TYR A 321 30.92 -12.35 -21.46
N LYS A 322 32.19 -12.06 -21.17
CA LYS A 322 32.87 -12.45 -19.93
C LYS A 322 33.38 -11.20 -19.20
N LEU A 323 33.38 -11.24 -17.87
CA LEU A 323 33.82 -10.14 -17.01
C LEU A 323 34.48 -10.70 -15.75
N GLY A 324 35.66 -10.21 -15.41
CA GLY A 324 36.38 -10.54 -14.19
C GLY A 324 35.93 -9.71 -12.99
N LEU A 325 35.98 -10.29 -11.79
CA LEU A 325 35.63 -9.66 -10.51
C LEU A 325 36.83 -9.49 -9.55
N LYS A 326 37.94 -10.18 -9.78
CA LYS A 326 39.11 -10.18 -8.88
C LYS A 326 39.73 -8.80 -8.83
N GLU A 327 40.03 -8.30 -7.62
CA GLU A 327 40.70 -7.01 -7.39
C GLU A 327 39.97 -5.79 -8.00
N ARG A 328 38.67 -5.93 -8.27
CA ARG A 328 37.84 -4.85 -8.82
C ARG A 328 36.83 -4.35 -7.81
N SER A 329 36.57 -3.04 -7.82
CA SER A 329 35.51 -2.48 -7.00
C SER A 329 34.14 -2.93 -7.49
N GLN A 330 33.19 -3.10 -6.57
CA GLN A 330 31.82 -3.44 -6.92
C GLN A 330 31.18 -2.38 -7.84
N SER A 331 31.55 -1.11 -7.65
CA SER A 331 31.06 0.01 -8.47
C SER A 331 31.47 -0.17 -9.93
N ASP A 332 32.75 -0.43 -10.20
CA ASP A 332 33.27 -0.57 -11.57
C ASP A 332 32.64 -1.75 -12.30
N VAL A 333 32.51 -2.89 -11.60
CA VAL A 333 31.84 -4.08 -12.15
C VAL A 333 30.37 -3.76 -12.46
N SER A 334 29.67 -3.06 -11.57
CA SER A 334 28.26 -2.71 -11.77
C SER A 334 28.05 -1.75 -12.95
N GLU A 335 28.96 -0.79 -13.15
CA GLU A 335 28.96 0.14 -14.29
C GLU A 335 29.15 -0.59 -15.62
N GLU A 336 30.12 -1.50 -15.70
CA GLU A 336 30.32 -2.33 -16.90
C GLU A 336 29.12 -3.23 -17.16
N LEU A 337 28.56 -3.85 -16.13
CA LEU A 337 27.35 -4.68 -16.25
C LEU A 337 26.16 -3.89 -16.76
N LYS A 338 25.92 -2.68 -16.23
CA LYS A 338 24.85 -1.79 -16.71
C LYS A 338 25.01 -1.48 -18.19
N LYS A 339 26.22 -1.17 -18.65
CA LYS A 339 26.53 -0.90 -20.07
C LYS A 339 26.25 -2.11 -20.95
N ILE A 340 26.70 -3.30 -20.54
CA ILE A 340 26.47 -4.54 -21.29
C ILE A 340 24.97 -4.86 -21.35
N ILE A 341 24.27 -4.85 -20.22
CA ILE A 341 22.83 -5.14 -20.15
C ILE A 341 22.05 -4.14 -21.01
N LYS A 342 22.35 -2.85 -20.92
CA LYS A 342 21.73 -1.81 -21.75
C LYS A 342 21.95 -2.07 -23.24
N SER A 343 23.17 -2.46 -23.64
CA SER A 343 23.48 -2.80 -25.04
C SER A 343 22.78 -4.09 -25.50
N LEU A 344 22.53 -5.05 -24.62
CA LEU A 344 21.82 -6.29 -24.96
C LEU A 344 20.32 -6.06 -25.11
N LEU A 345 19.76 -5.19 -24.27
CA LEU A 345 18.33 -4.88 -24.26
C LEU A 345 17.92 -3.81 -25.28
N SER A 346 18.86 -3.09 -25.89
CA SER A 346 18.56 -2.19 -27.00
C SER A 346 18.23 -2.93 -28.30
N GLY A 347 18.67 -4.18 -28.45
CA GLY A 347 18.29 -5.06 -29.56
C GLY A 347 16.96 -5.78 -29.33
N PRO A 348 16.51 -6.60 -30.31
CA PRO A 348 15.34 -7.45 -30.14
C PRO A 348 15.53 -8.41 -28.95
N HIS A 349 14.60 -8.38 -28.02
CA HIS A 349 14.64 -9.21 -26.81
C HIS A 349 13.24 -9.73 -26.49
N THR A 350 13.19 -10.86 -25.77
CA THR A 350 11.92 -11.40 -25.28
C THR A 350 11.40 -10.55 -24.13
N SER A 351 10.13 -10.15 -24.17
CA SER A 351 9.44 -9.57 -23.03
C SER A 351 8.91 -10.66 -22.10
N PHE A 352 8.82 -10.33 -20.81
CA PHE A 352 8.27 -11.18 -19.76
C PHE A 352 7.06 -10.49 -19.14
N ARG A 353 5.97 -11.26 -18.95
CA ARG A 353 4.81 -10.88 -18.13
C ARG A 353 4.67 -11.91 -17.02
N LEU A 354 4.39 -11.49 -15.79
CA LEU A 354 4.25 -12.43 -14.66
C LEU A 354 3.14 -13.46 -14.88
N GLU A 355 2.05 -13.10 -15.56
CA GLU A 355 0.93 -14.03 -15.82
C GLU A 355 1.32 -15.24 -16.65
N THR A 356 2.42 -15.19 -17.42
CA THR A 356 2.87 -16.36 -18.18
C THR A 356 3.36 -17.48 -17.28
N MET A 357 3.67 -17.19 -16.00
CA MET A 357 4.05 -18.19 -14.99
C MET A 357 2.96 -19.25 -14.79
N ALA A 358 1.69 -18.90 -15.00
CA ALA A 358 0.57 -19.86 -14.91
C ALA A 358 0.57 -20.92 -16.02
N LYS A 359 1.35 -20.74 -17.09
CA LYS A 359 1.43 -21.68 -18.22
C LYS A 359 2.67 -22.56 -18.17
N VAL A 360 3.49 -22.42 -17.13
CA VAL A 360 4.81 -23.06 -17.04
C VAL A 360 4.65 -24.47 -16.50
N SER A 361 5.14 -25.45 -17.27
CA SER A 361 5.08 -26.85 -16.84
C SER A 361 5.92 -27.07 -15.58
N GLY A 362 5.36 -27.76 -14.58
CA GLY A 362 6.04 -28.08 -13.33
C GLY A 362 6.03 -26.98 -12.27
N VAL A 363 5.35 -25.86 -12.51
CA VAL A 363 5.08 -24.80 -11.52
C VAL A 363 3.61 -24.86 -11.13
N LYS A 364 3.32 -24.87 -9.83
CA LYS A 364 1.95 -24.74 -9.30
C LYS A 364 1.66 -23.27 -9.03
N VAL A 365 0.46 -22.81 -9.38
CA VAL A 365 0.04 -21.44 -9.09
C VAL A 365 -1.05 -21.44 -8.03
N ASP A 366 -0.94 -20.54 -7.07
CA ASP A 366 -1.91 -20.40 -5.98
C ASP A 366 -3.31 -20.00 -6.46
N GLU A 367 -3.41 -19.31 -7.60
CA GLU A 367 -4.68 -19.04 -8.27
C GLU A 367 -5.44 -20.31 -8.70
N ASP A 368 -4.77 -21.45 -8.95
CA ASP A 368 -5.42 -22.68 -9.43
C ASP A 368 -6.30 -23.36 -8.36
N GLN A 369 -6.25 -22.88 -7.11
CA GLN A 369 -7.12 -23.36 -6.06
C GLN A 369 -8.61 -23.13 -6.41
N LYS A 370 -9.43 -24.17 -6.24
CA LYS A 370 -10.87 -24.13 -6.60
C LYS A 370 -11.62 -22.95 -5.95
N ILE A 371 -11.29 -22.61 -4.70
CA ILE A 371 -11.92 -21.51 -3.96
C ILE A 371 -11.59 -20.16 -4.63
N CYS A 372 -10.32 -19.96 -5.00
CA CYS A 372 -9.86 -18.77 -5.72
C CYS A 372 -10.50 -18.67 -7.12
N GLN A 373 -10.52 -19.78 -7.87
CA GLN A 373 -11.13 -19.82 -9.21
C GLN A 373 -12.62 -19.51 -9.20
N LYS A 374 -13.39 -20.02 -8.23
CA LYS A 374 -14.82 -19.69 -8.12
C LYS A 374 -15.06 -18.20 -7.87
N GLY A 375 -14.29 -17.60 -6.95
CA GLY A 375 -14.36 -16.15 -6.70
C GLY A 375 -13.97 -15.36 -7.96
N LYS A 376 -12.92 -15.80 -8.66
CA LYS A 376 -12.46 -15.20 -9.92
C LYS A 376 -13.52 -15.26 -11.02
N SER A 377 -14.16 -16.42 -11.22
CA SER A 377 -15.22 -16.59 -12.22
C SER A 377 -16.39 -15.64 -11.97
N ALA A 378 -16.87 -15.56 -10.71
CA ALA A 378 -17.94 -14.64 -10.35
C ALA A 378 -17.55 -13.16 -10.56
N ALA A 379 -16.28 -12.80 -10.35
CA ALA A 379 -15.78 -11.46 -10.62
C ALA A 379 -15.71 -11.17 -12.13
N ILE A 380 -15.25 -12.13 -12.94
CA ILE A 380 -15.20 -12.01 -14.41
C ILE A 380 -16.59 -11.74 -14.99
N GLU A 381 -17.64 -12.41 -14.51
CA GLU A 381 -19.02 -12.16 -14.95
C GLU A 381 -19.45 -10.69 -14.77
N ILE A 382 -18.95 -10.00 -13.74
CA ILE A 382 -19.19 -8.56 -13.55
C ILE A 382 -18.40 -7.74 -14.56
N ILE A 383 -17.13 -8.11 -14.78
CA ILE A 383 -16.21 -7.40 -15.67
C ILE A 383 -16.66 -7.48 -17.13
N GLU A 384 -17.14 -8.63 -17.59
CA GLU A 384 -17.68 -8.83 -18.94
C GLU A 384 -18.85 -7.88 -19.26
N LEU A 385 -19.56 -7.36 -18.25
CA LEU A 385 -20.62 -6.36 -18.45
C LEU A 385 -20.10 -4.95 -18.72
N ILE A 386 -18.89 -4.63 -18.25
CA ILE A 386 -18.38 -3.25 -18.20
C ILE A 386 -17.09 -3.04 -19.01
N GLU A 387 -16.35 -4.09 -19.37
CA GLU A 387 -15.02 -3.99 -19.99
C GLU A 387 -15.00 -3.28 -21.35
N TRP A 388 -16.11 -3.33 -22.10
CA TRP A 388 -16.24 -2.70 -23.41
C TRP A 388 -16.82 -1.27 -23.35
N MET A 389 -17.04 -0.75 -22.14
CA MET A 389 -17.62 0.57 -21.92
C MET A 389 -16.56 1.57 -21.48
N ASP A 390 -16.74 2.83 -21.90
CA ASP A 390 -15.98 3.95 -21.34
C ASP A 390 -16.23 4.00 -19.82
N VAL A 391 -15.16 4.01 -19.02
CA VAL A 391 -15.23 3.99 -17.55
C VAL A 391 -16.13 5.10 -17.03
N ALA A 392 -16.12 6.27 -17.69
CA ALA A 392 -16.94 7.41 -17.31
C ALA A 392 -18.45 7.17 -17.43
N LYS A 393 -18.88 6.19 -18.24
CA LYS A 393 -20.31 5.88 -18.49
C LYS A 393 -20.84 4.70 -17.67
N ILE A 394 -19.95 3.95 -17.00
CA ILE A 394 -20.33 2.75 -16.24
C ILE A 394 -21.32 3.12 -15.13
N LYS A 395 -21.00 4.18 -14.37
CA LYS A 395 -21.83 4.65 -13.23
C LYS A 395 -23.23 5.05 -13.69
N ASP A 396 -23.34 5.87 -14.72
CA ASP A 396 -24.62 6.35 -15.24
C ASP A 396 -25.51 5.20 -15.76
N THR A 397 -24.89 4.16 -16.31
CA THR A 397 -25.61 3.02 -16.90
C THR A 397 -26.04 1.99 -15.87
N PHE A 398 -25.16 1.65 -14.92
CA PHE A 398 -25.37 0.53 -14.02
C PHE A 398 -25.69 0.92 -12.58
N LEU A 399 -25.40 2.16 -12.18
CA LEU A 399 -25.58 2.65 -10.82
C LEU A 399 -26.41 3.96 -10.78
N PRO A 400 -27.64 3.96 -11.30
CA PRO A 400 -28.45 5.17 -11.45
C PRO A 400 -28.96 5.74 -10.12
N CYS A 401 -29.06 4.95 -9.05
CA CYS A 401 -29.65 5.42 -7.79
C CYS A 401 -28.75 6.42 -7.07
N GLN A 402 -27.43 6.23 -7.13
CA GLN A 402 -26.46 7.16 -6.52
C GLN A 402 -26.12 8.39 -7.38
N GLY A 403 -26.59 8.43 -8.63
CA GLY A 403 -26.30 9.51 -9.57
C GLY A 403 -27.18 10.75 -9.34
N GLN A 404 -27.66 11.35 -10.44
CA GLN A 404 -28.42 12.59 -10.41
C GLN A 404 -29.64 12.56 -9.48
N LEU A 405 -30.32 11.40 -9.38
CA LEU A 405 -31.48 11.23 -8.50
C LEU A 405 -31.14 11.49 -7.03
N TRP A 406 -29.98 11.00 -6.57
CA TRP A 406 -29.53 11.20 -5.20
C TRP A 406 -29.05 12.63 -4.97
N TYR A 407 -28.32 13.20 -5.93
CA TYR A 407 -27.90 14.60 -5.87
C TYR A 407 -29.09 15.56 -5.75
N ASP A 408 -30.11 15.39 -6.60
CA ASP A 408 -31.33 16.21 -6.57
C ASP A 408 -32.08 16.04 -5.24
N TRP A 409 -32.13 14.80 -4.72
CA TRP A 409 -32.75 14.52 -3.43
C TRP A 409 -32.01 15.25 -2.31
N CYS A 410 -30.68 15.17 -2.26
CA CYS A 410 -29.86 15.84 -1.25
C CYS A 410 -30.01 17.34 -1.30
N LYS A 411 -30.01 17.93 -2.50
CA LYS A 411 -30.21 19.36 -2.70
C LYS A 411 -31.54 19.81 -2.11
N ILE A 412 -32.64 19.15 -2.48
CA ILE A 412 -33.98 19.49 -1.96
C ILE A 412 -34.05 19.27 -0.45
N ASN A 413 -33.40 18.22 0.07
CA ASN A 413 -33.35 17.96 1.51
C ASN A 413 -32.62 19.07 2.28
N LYS A 414 -31.49 19.58 1.76
CA LYS A 414 -30.80 20.75 2.36
C LYS A 414 -31.69 21.99 2.33
N GLU A 415 -32.41 22.21 1.24
CA GLU A 415 -33.35 23.34 1.10
C GLU A 415 -34.56 23.25 2.06
N LEU A 416 -34.91 22.08 2.62
CA LEU A 416 -35.93 21.94 3.67
C LEU A 416 -35.52 22.57 5.01
N HIS A 417 -34.21 22.76 5.23
CA HIS A 417 -33.68 23.37 6.44
C HIS A 417 -33.49 24.89 6.32
N HIS A 418 -33.76 25.46 5.14
CA HIS A 418 -33.62 26.89 4.84
C HIS A 418 -34.90 27.51 4.24
N LEU A 419 -36.08 27.05 4.67
CA LEU A 419 -37.38 27.51 4.19
C LEU A 419 -37.59 29.01 4.46
N LYS A 420 -38.24 29.72 3.53
CA LYS A 420 -38.54 31.15 3.64
C LYS A 420 -39.95 31.45 3.14
N GLY A 421 -40.75 32.16 3.93
CA GLY A 421 -42.13 32.51 3.57
C GLY A 421 -43.15 31.56 4.19
N ASP A 422 -44.07 31.01 3.39
CA ASP A 422 -45.08 30.05 3.85
C ASP A 422 -44.45 28.66 4.07
N ILE A 423 -43.97 28.45 5.30
CA ILE A 423 -43.19 27.28 5.72
C ILE A 423 -43.95 25.98 5.49
N GLU A 424 -45.25 25.91 5.77
CA GLU A 424 -46.03 24.67 5.69
C GLU A 424 -46.24 24.23 4.24
N LYS A 425 -46.63 25.18 3.38
CA LYS A 425 -46.85 24.90 1.96
C LYS A 425 -45.54 24.50 1.26
N GLU A 426 -44.47 25.24 1.52
CA GLU A 426 -43.15 24.97 0.92
C GLU A 426 -42.62 23.60 1.38
N LYS A 427 -42.76 23.28 2.68
CA LYS A 427 -42.41 21.97 3.23
C LYS A 427 -43.21 20.84 2.59
N GLY A 428 -44.53 21.01 2.43
CA GLY A 428 -45.38 20.01 1.78
C GLY A 428 -44.96 19.73 0.32
N GLN A 429 -44.68 20.79 -0.45
CA GLN A 429 -44.22 20.67 -1.84
C GLN A 429 -42.88 19.95 -1.96
N LYS A 430 -41.88 20.37 -1.17
CA LYS A 430 -40.55 19.76 -1.16
C LYS A 430 -40.60 18.30 -0.70
N THR A 431 -41.38 17.99 0.34
CA THR A 431 -41.57 16.61 0.80
C THR A 431 -42.16 15.71 -0.29
N HIS A 432 -43.14 16.21 -1.05
CA HIS A 432 -43.71 15.48 -2.17
C HIS A 432 -42.69 15.26 -3.32
N GLN A 433 -41.83 16.24 -3.60
CA GLN A 433 -40.75 16.08 -4.58
C GLN A 433 -39.72 15.03 -4.14
N LEU A 434 -39.33 15.02 -2.87
CA LEU A 434 -38.44 14.00 -2.31
C LEU A 434 -39.02 12.59 -2.45
N MET A 435 -40.33 12.41 -2.18
CA MET A 435 -41.01 11.13 -2.37
C MET A 435 -40.98 10.67 -3.83
N LYS A 436 -41.28 11.57 -4.78
CA LYS A 436 -41.18 11.27 -6.23
C LYS A 436 -39.77 10.87 -6.67
N LEU A 437 -38.73 11.47 -6.09
CA LEU A 437 -37.35 11.07 -6.36
C LEU A 437 -37.03 9.68 -5.82
N ARG A 438 -37.53 9.33 -4.62
CA ARG A 438 -37.40 7.96 -4.10
C ARG A 438 -38.15 6.93 -4.95
N GLU A 439 -39.33 7.27 -5.47
CA GLU A 439 -40.07 6.41 -6.42
C GLU A 439 -39.22 6.12 -7.66
N LYS A 440 -38.64 7.16 -8.29
CA LYS A 440 -37.74 7.01 -9.43
C LYS A 440 -36.49 6.17 -9.12
N GLN A 441 -35.90 6.33 -7.92
CA GLN A 441 -34.78 5.48 -7.49
C GLN A 441 -35.21 4.01 -7.36
N CYS A 442 -36.40 3.74 -6.81
CA CYS A 442 -36.93 2.39 -6.71
C CYS A 442 -37.14 1.77 -8.10
N ASP A 443 -37.69 2.52 -9.05
CA ASP A 443 -37.90 2.07 -10.43
C ASP A 443 -36.57 1.76 -11.15
N ALA A 444 -35.51 2.50 -10.83
CA ALA A 444 -34.18 2.33 -11.42
C ALA A 444 -33.29 1.28 -10.73
N SER A 445 -33.74 0.70 -9.61
CA SER A 445 -32.91 -0.10 -8.68
C SER A 445 -32.48 -1.50 -9.18
N ASN A 446 -32.95 -1.95 -10.34
CA ASN A 446 -32.76 -3.34 -10.81
C ASN A 446 -31.75 -3.45 -11.96
N SER A 447 -30.55 -2.87 -11.80
CA SER A 447 -29.51 -2.99 -12.81
C SER A 447 -28.92 -4.42 -12.86
N LYS A 448 -28.49 -4.86 -14.06
CA LYS A 448 -27.92 -6.20 -14.26
C LYS A 448 -26.67 -6.41 -13.39
N LEU A 449 -25.83 -5.39 -13.27
CA LEU A 449 -24.62 -5.40 -12.44
C LEU A 449 -24.97 -5.62 -10.97
N MET A 450 -25.90 -4.83 -10.42
CA MET A 450 -26.30 -4.94 -9.01
C MET A 450 -26.91 -6.32 -8.68
N ARG A 451 -27.68 -6.88 -9.62
CA ARG A 451 -28.24 -8.22 -9.46
C ARG A 451 -27.16 -9.29 -9.39
N LEU A 452 -26.23 -9.31 -10.34
CA LEU A 452 -25.13 -10.30 -10.33
C LEU A 452 -24.24 -10.14 -9.09
N PHE A 453 -23.89 -8.91 -8.74
CA PHE A 453 -23.04 -8.63 -7.58
C PHE A 453 -23.68 -9.13 -6.28
N THR A 454 -24.97 -8.80 -6.08
CA THR A 454 -25.74 -9.27 -4.92
C THR A 454 -25.88 -10.78 -4.89
N GLN A 455 -26.16 -11.41 -6.04
CA GLN A 455 -26.28 -12.87 -6.14
C GLN A 455 -24.97 -13.56 -5.79
N SER A 456 -23.84 -13.04 -6.25
CA SER A 456 -22.51 -13.54 -5.88
C SER A 456 -22.26 -13.41 -4.38
N LEU A 457 -22.58 -12.27 -3.77
CA LEU A 457 -22.45 -12.08 -2.31
C LEU A 457 -23.30 -13.08 -1.51
N LYS A 458 -24.53 -13.37 -1.96
CA LYS A 458 -25.44 -14.29 -1.27
C LYS A 458 -25.06 -15.75 -1.46
N ARG A 459 -24.68 -16.14 -2.67
CA ARG A 459 -24.45 -17.55 -3.05
C ARG A 459 -23.09 -18.04 -2.60
N LEU A 460 -22.07 -17.19 -2.63
CA LEU A 460 -20.70 -17.60 -2.32
C LEU A 460 -20.50 -17.77 -0.80
N PRO A 461 -19.90 -18.89 -0.36
CA PRO A 461 -19.41 -19.07 1.01
C PRO A 461 -18.42 -17.95 1.40
N PRO A 462 -18.22 -17.69 2.71
CA PRO A 462 -17.41 -16.57 3.18
C PRO A 462 -16.02 -16.45 2.53
N LYS A 463 -15.25 -17.55 2.45
CA LYS A 463 -13.91 -17.53 1.82
C LYS A 463 -13.96 -17.28 0.30
N GLU A 464 -14.90 -17.90 -0.40
CA GLU A 464 -15.07 -17.68 -1.85
C GLU A 464 -15.53 -16.25 -2.15
N ARG A 465 -16.33 -15.66 -1.25
CA ARG A 465 -16.83 -14.28 -1.32
C ARG A 465 -15.70 -13.26 -1.14
N GLU A 466 -14.75 -13.52 -0.26
CA GLU A 466 -13.57 -12.66 -0.07
C GLU A 466 -12.68 -12.64 -1.32
N TYR A 467 -12.50 -13.81 -1.97
CA TYR A 467 -11.82 -13.88 -3.27
C TYR A 467 -12.60 -13.12 -4.35
N PHE A 468 -13.92 -13.30 -4.40
CA PHE A 468 -14.78 -12.58 -5.36
C PHE A 468 -14.60 -11.07 -5.24
N LEU A 469 -14.75 -10.52 -4.04
CA LEU A 469 -14.58 -9.09 -3.79
C LEU A 469 -13.19 -8.59 -4.18
N THR A 470 -12.16 -9.29 -3.73
CA THR A 470 -10.77 -8.93 -4.02
C THR A 470 -10.48 -8.98 -5.53
N TRP A 471 -10.96 -10.01 -6.23
CA TRP A 471 -10.84 -10.10 -7.69
C TRP A 471 -11.62 -8.99 -8.40
N THR A 472 -12.85 -8.69 -7.96
CA THR A 472 -13.64 -7.60 -8.53
C THR A 472 -12.89 -6.27 -8.38
N GLN A 473 -12.30 -6.00 -7.22
CA GLN A 473 -11.46 -4.81 -7.03
C GLN A 473 -10.24 -4.79 -7.97
N ILE A 474 -9.44 -5.86 -7.98
CA ILE A 474 -8.25 -5.99 -8.83
C ILE A 474 -8.58 -5.74 -10.30
N LEU A 475 -9.67 -6.34 -10.79
CA LEU A 475 -10.05 -6.26 -12.20
C LEU A 475 -10.61 -4.88 -12.56
N ILE A 476 -11.46 -4.28 -11.71
CA ILE A 476 -11.97 -2.91 -11.92
C ILE A 476 -10.83 -1.89 -11.94
N ASP A 477 -9.88 -2.01 -11.01
CA ASP A 477 -8.72 -1.12 -10.93
C ASP A 477 -7.85 -1.21 -12.18
N ALA A 478 -7.70 -2.44 -12.70
CA ALA A 478 -6.95 -2.69 -13.92
C ALA A 478 -7.65 -2.16 -15.19
N LEU A 479 -8.98 -1.98 -15.21
CA LEU A 479 -9.71 -1.34 -16.31
C LEU A 479 -9.47 0.17 -16.34
N SER A 480 -9.41 0.81 -15.17
CA SER A 480 -9.27 2.27 -15.06
C SER A 480 -7.85 2.76 -15.42
N THR A 481 -6.87 1.86 -15.43
CA THR A 481 -5.44 2.18 -15.52
C THR A 481 -5.04 2.81 -16.87
N ASP A 482 -5.49 2.22 -17.99
CA ASP A 482 -5.08 2.65 -19.33
C ASP A 482 -5.67 4.03 -19.66
N ASP A 483 -6.97 4.22 -19.39
CA ASP A 483 -7.66 5.49 -19.57
C ASP A 483 -7.02 6.61 -18.73
N LEU A 484 -6.75 6.35 -17.45
CA LEU A 484 -6.17 7.33 -16.53
C LEU A 484 -4.79 7.82 -17.00
N SER A 485 -3.92 6.89 -17.45
CA SER A 485 -2.59 7.25 -17.93
C SER A 485 -2.65 8.17 -19.15
N SER A 486 -3.57 7.90 -20.08
CA SER A 486 -3.77 8.70 -21.28
C SER A 486 -4.36 10.08 -20.98
N ILE A 487 -5.26 10.17 -19.99
CA ILE A 487 -5.88 11.44 -19.56
C ILE A 487 -4.84 12.31 -18.87
N LEU A 488 -4.02 11.74 -17.98
CA LEU A 488 -2.94 12.45 -17.28
C LEU A 488 -1.90 12.99 -18.27
N GLN A 489 -1.51 12.19 -19.26
CA GLN A 489 -0.58 12.65 -20.30
C GLN A 489 -1.12 13.86 -21.06
N LYS A 490 -2.39 13.79 -21.53
CA LYS A 490 -3.04 14.92 -22.20
C LYS A 490 -3.18 16.14 -21.31
N TYR A 491 -3.43 15.92 -20.01
CA TYR A 491 -3.50 17.00 -19.02
C TYR A 491 -2.15 17.72 -18.89
N ASP A 492 -1.05 16.97 -18.76
CA ASP A 492 0.31 17.53 -18.64
C ASP A 492 0.75 18.27 -19.92
N GLU A 493 0.44 17.71 -21.09
CA GLU A 493 0.66 18.35 -22.40
C GLU A 493 -0.10 19.68 -22.50
N THR A 494 -1.41 19.65 -22.21
CA THR A 494 -2.27 20.86 -22.24
C THR A 494 -1.81 21.91 -21.23
N TRP A 495 -1.39 21.48 -20.03
CA TRP A 495 -0.86 22.38 -19.01
C TRP A 495 0.44 23.06 -19.46
N SER A 496 1.33 22.29 -20.09
CA SER A 496 2.58 22.81 -20.64
C SER A 496 2.32 23.87 -21.71
N GLU A 497 1.34 23.64 -22.60
CA GLU A 497 0.89 24.62 -23.58
C GLU A 497 0.34 25.89 -22.91
N VAL A 498 -0.50 25.74 -21.87
CA VAL A 498 -1.03 26.86 -21.07
C VAL A 498 0.11 27.71 -20.47
N LEU A 499 1.16 27.06 -19.96
CA LEU A 499 2.32 27.76 -19.40
C LEU A 499 3.11 28.53 -20.48
N VAL A 500 3.30 27.94 -21.66
CA VAL A 500 3.95 28.62 -22.79
C VAL A 500 3.13 29.83 -23.24
N LEU A 501 1.81 29.68 -23.36
CA LEU A 501 0.91 30.78 -23.73
C LEU A 501 0.90 31.91 -22.69
N LYS A 502 0.94 31.58 -21.38
CA LYS A 502 1.07 32.59 -20.31
C LYS A 502 2.36 33.39 -20.42
N LYS A 503 3.49 32.75 -20.75
CA LYS A 503 4.80 33.42 -20.90
C LYS A 503 4.86 34.34 -22.12
N LYS A 504 4.11 34.03 -23.18
CA LYS A 504 4.04 34.87 -24.40
C LYS A 504 3.23 36.15 -24.22
N HIS A 505 2.67 36.42 -23.03
CA HIS A 505 1.79 37.56 -22.73
C HIS A 505 0.64 37.72 -23.74
N ASP A 506 0.20 36.62 -24.36
CA ASP A 506 -0.82 36.66 -25.40
C ASP A 506 -2.22 36.64 -24.75
N LYS A 507 -2.97 37.73 -24.92
CA LYS A 507 -4.32 37.95 -24.33
C LYS A 507 -5.43 37.38 -25.24
N SER A 508 -5.25 36.17 -25.76
CA SER A 508 -6.15 35.63 -26.79
C SER A 508 -7.09 34.53 -26.29
N ALA A 509 -8.21 34.36 -27.02
CA ALA A 509 -9.22 33.33 -26.80
C ALA A 509 -8.65 31.90 -26.72
N GLN A 510 -7.45 31.67 -27.26
CA GLN A 510 -6.73 30.39 -27.18
C GLN A 510 -6.35 30.02 -25.75
N LEU A 511 -5.91 30.97 -24.92
CA LEU A 511 -5.62 30.70 -23.50
C LEU A 511 -6.89 30.33 -22.74
N LYS A 512 -8.02 30.98 -23.07
CA LYS A 512 -9.33 30.64 -22.48
C LYS A 512 -9.79 29.25 -22.91
N HIS A 513 -9.68 28.94 -24.21
CA HIS A 513 -9.98 27.61 -24.75
C HIS A 513 -9.15 26.52 -24.07
N LYS A 514 -7.82 26.70 -23.98
CA LYS A 514 -6.91 25.73 -23.36
C LYS A 514 -7.15 25.55 -21.85
N LYS A 515 -7.54 26.61 -21.14
CA LYS A 515 -7.99 26.49 -19.74
C LYS A 515 -9.28 25.68 -19.62
N THR A 516 -10.26 25.92 -20.50
CA THR A 516 -11.50 25.13 -20.51
C THR A 516 -11.25 23.67 -20.91
N GLU A 517 -10.31 23.41 -21.83
CA GLU A 517 -9.85 22.06 -22.15
C GLU A 517 -9.22 21.38 -20.92
N LEU A 518 -8.40 22.09 -20.15
CA LEU A 518 -7.82 21.61 -18.90
C LEU A 518 -8.90 21.28 -17.85
N GLU A 519 -9.91 22.14 -17.69
CA GLU A 519 -11.06 21.89 -16.81
C GLU A 519 -11.88 20.66 -17.25
N LEU A 520 -12.08 20.48 -18.55
CA LEU A 520 -12.77 19.31 -19.10
C LEU A 520 -11.97 18.02 -18.87
N LEU A 521 -10.64 18.06 -19.07
CA LEU A 521 -9.75 16.94 -18.77
C LEU A 521 -9.74 16.61 -17.28
N SER A 522 -9.77 17.61 -16.40
CA SER A 522 -9.89 17.42 -14.95
C SER A 522 -11.21 16.74 -14.58
N LYS A 523 -12.34 17.18 -15.17
CA LYS A 523 -13.64 16.51 -14.97
C LYS A 523 -13.63 15.08 -15.50
N LYS A 524 -13.02 14.85 -16.66
CA LYS A 524 -12.86 13.51 -17.23
C LYS A 524 -12.01 12.61 -16.34
N LEU A 525 -10.95 13.13 -15.73
CA LEU A 525 -10.11 12.39 -14.79
C LEU A 525 -10.91 11.88 -13.58
N GLN A 526 -11.83 12.70 -13.07
CA GLN A 526 -12.70 12.32 -11.95
C GLN A 526 -13.78 11.32 -12.36
N SER A 527 -14.40 11.52 -13.53
CA SER A 527 -15.44 10.61 -14.00
C SER A 527 -14.87 9.26 -14.48
N ALA A 528 -13.61 9.22 -14.95
CA ALA A 528 -12.89 8.01 -15.35
C ALA A 528 -12.42 7.14 -14.17
N THR A 529 -13.17 7.15 -13.07
CA THR A 529 -12.94 6.30 -11.90
C THR A 529 -14.18 5.47 -11.58
N PHE A 530 -13.96 4.17 -11.46
CA PHE A 530 -14.93 3.19 -11.01
C PHE A 530 -14.24 2.24 -10.02
N GLY A 531 -14.95 1.82 -8.99
CA GLY A 531 -14.43 1.04 -7.87
C GLY A 531 -15.54 0.40 -7.05
N LEU A 532 -15.18 -0.51 -6.14
CA LEU A 532 -16.15 -1.23 -5.30
C LEU A 532 -16.98 -0.29 -4.43
N GLU A 533 -16.40 0.82 -3.98
CA GLU A 533 -17.08 1.85 -3.19
C GLU A 533 -18.33 2.39 -3.88
N HIS A 534 -18.32 2.52 -5.20
CA HIS A 534 -19.47 2.94 -5.98
C HIS A 534 -20.58 1.88 -5.98
N ILE A 535 -20.22 0.59 -6.05
CA ILE A 535 -21.20 -0.51 -5.98
C ILE A 535 -21.85 -0.53 -4.58
N PHE A 536 -21.07 -0.35 -3.52
CA PHE A 536 -21.59 -0.26 -2.16
C PHE A 536 -22.47 0.96 -1.93
N ARG A 537 -22.11 2.11 -2.50
CA ARG A 537 -22.95 3.32 -2.48
C ARG A 537 -24.30 3.06 -3.15
N GLU A 538 -24.32 2.35 -4.28
CA GLU A 538 -25.57 1.97 -4.97
C GLU A 538 -26.45 1.08 -4.09
N MET A 539 -25.85 0.08 -3.41
CA MET A 539 -26.59 -0.75 -2.45
C MET A 539 -27.26 0.10 -1.38
N GLY A 540 -26.52 1.06 -0.81
CA GLY A 540 -27.05 1.98 0.19
C GLY A 540 -28.22 2.82 -0.32
N GLN A 541 -28.10 3.38 -1.53
CA GLN A 541 -29.16 4.20 -2.13
C GLN A 541 -30.42 3.41 -2.49
N ILE A 542 -30.25 2.19 -3.01
CA ILE A 542 -31.38 1.27 -3.26
C ILE A 542 -32.10 0.96 -1.94
N TYR A 543 -31.36 0.58 -0.90
CA TYR A 543 -31.96 0.28 0.41
C TYR A 543 -32.69 1.49 0.97
N GLU A 544 -32.06 2.67 0.93
CA GLU A 544 -32.63 3.89 1.48
C GLU A 544 -33.92 4.32 0.77
N ALA A 545 -33.98 4.22 -0.55
CA ALA A 545 -35.17 4.54 -1.33
C ALA A 545 -36.35 3.60 -1.00
N HIS A 546 -36.13 2.28 -1.08
CA HIS A 546 -37.16 1.28 -0.81
C HIS A 546 -37.67 1.33 0.64
N LYS A 547 -36.74 1.50 1.60
CA LYS A 547 -37.08 1.58 3.02
C LYS A 547 -37.92 2.83 3.33
N THR A 548 -37.62 3.96 2.69
CA THR A 548 -38.36 5.21 2.85
C THR A 548 -39.81 5.09 2.37
N LEU A 549 -40.03 4.45 1.22
CA LEU A 549 -41.39 4.25 0.68
C LEU A 549 -42.20 3.16 1.38
N LYS A 550 -41.60 2.43 2.33
CA LYS A 550 -42.21 1.28 3.02
C LYS A 550 -42.85 0.26 2.07
N GLN A 551 -42.31 0.10 0.86
CA GLN A 551 -42.76 -0.90 -0.10
C GLN A 551 -42.33 -2.30 0.38
N GLN A 552 -43.07 -2.85 1.34
CA GLN A 552 -43.08 -4.30 1.58
C GLN A 552 -44.00 -4.90 0.52
N SER A 553 -43.45 -5.25 -0.63
CA SER A 553 -44.16 -6.06 -1.61
C SER A 553 -44.61 -7.36 -0.94
N LEU A 554 -45.93 -7.55 -0.85
CA LEU A 554 -46.56 -8.77 -0.35
C LEU A 554 -46.07 -9.99 -1.15
N GLY A 555 -45.25 -10.85 -0.53
CA GLY A 555 -45.07 -12.25 -0.97
C GLY A 555 -43.66 -12.69 -1.41
N GLN A 556 -42.72 -11.78 -1.71
CA GLN A 556 -41.31 -12.11 -1.93
C GLN A 556 -40.45 -11.10 -1.17
N HIS A 557 -39.49 -11.56 -0.37
CA HIS A 557 -38.51 -10.67 0.26
C HIS A 557 -37.55 -10.17 -0.84
N PRO A 558 -37.62 -8.90 -1.26
CA PRO A 558 -36.79 -8.39 -2.32
C PRO A 558 -35.32 -8.34 -1.88
N ASP A 559 -34.40 -8.50 -2.84
CA ASP A 559 -32.99 -8.74 -2.58
C ASP A 559 -32.32 -7.65 -1.71
N TRP A 560 -32.80 -6.41 -1.79
CA TRP A 560 -32.30 -5.24 -1.06
C TRP A 560 -32.49 -5.32 0.45
N THR A 561 -33.46 -6.09 0.95
CA THR A 561 -33.71 -6.24 2.40
C THR A 561 -32.51 -6.82 3.15
N LYS A 562 -31.65 -7.55 2.44
CA LYS A 562 -30.43 -8.18 2.96
C LYS A 562 -29.18 -7.30 2.83
N TYR A 563 -29.26 -6.14 2.19
CA TYR A 563 -28.08 -5.29 1.98
C TYR A 563 -27.41 -4.83 3.28
N PRO A 564 -28.12 -4.40 4.33
CA PRO A 564 -27.47 -4.02 5.59
C PRO A 564 -26.73 -5.19 6.24
N GLU A 565 -27.32 -6.39 6.20
CA GLU A 565 -26.71 -7.61 6.74
C GLU A 565 -25.42 -7.98 5.98
N LEU A 566 -25.46 -7.93 4.65
CA LEU A 566 -24.30 -8.19 3.80
C LEU A 566 -23.20 -7.15 4.04
N ALA A 567 -23.53 -5.86 4.08
CA ALA A 567 -22.57 -4.79 4.33
C ALA A 567 -21.98 -4.88 5.75
N ALA A 568 -22.74 -5.35 6.75
CA ALA A 568 -22.24 -5.61 8.09
C ALA A 568 -21.17 -6.72 8.07
N ASP A 569 -21.39 -7.83 7.36
CA ASP A 569 -20.39 -8.89 7.19
C ASP A 569 -19.08 -8.34 6.59
N LEU A 570 -19.19 -7.48 5.56
CA LEU A 570 -18.04 -6.87 4.91
C LEU A 570 -17.29 -5.92 5.84
N MET A 571 -18.00 -5.08 6.60
CA MET A 571 -17.42 -4.14 7.55
C MET A 571 -16.68 -4.87 8.67
N ILE A 572 -17.27 -5.95 9.21
CA ILE A 572 -16.65 -6.81 10.22
C ILE A 572 -15.39 -7.49 9.67
N SER A 573 -15.41 -7.89 8.39
CA SER A 573 -14.24 -8.45 7.68
C SER A 573 -13.21 -7.38 7.28
N GLY A 574 -13.35 -6.13 7.75
CA GLY A 574 -12.39 -5.06 7.53
C GLY A 574 -12.52 -4.32 6.20
N HIS A 575 -13.63 -4.43 5.46
CA HIS A 575 -13.86 -3.59 4.27
C HIS A 575 -14.31 -2.18 4.69
N PRO A 576 -13.79 -1.11 4.06
CA PRO A 576 -14.25 0.25 4.33
C PRO A 576 -15.69 0.45 3.84
N MET A 577 -16.51 1.12 4.64
CA MET A 577 -17.88 1.51 4.31
C MET A 577 -17.98 3.03 4.23
N GLU A 578 -18.65 3.53 3.21
CA GLU A 578 -18.90 4.97 3.10
C GLU A 578 -19.93 5.42 4.15
N LEU A 579 -19.56 6.43 4.93
CA LEU A 579 -20.38 7.08 5.95
C LEU A 579 -21.08 8.33 5.41
N MET A 580 -20.36 9.16 4.65
CA MET A 580 -20.87 10.37 4.01
C MET A 580 -20.48 10.35 2.54
N ASP A 581 -21.45 10.55 1.66
CA ASP A 581 -21.21 10.67 0.22
C ASP A 581 -20.60 12.05 -0.06
N GLY A 582 -19.39 12.07 -0.60
CA GLY A 582 -18.69 13.31 -0.96
C GLY A 582 -19.28 14.03 -2.16
N ASP A 583 -19.81 13.30 -3.15
CA ASP A 583 -20.37 13.91 -4.36
C ASP A 583 -21.69 14.64 -4.05
N ALA A 584 -22.47 14.12 -3.09
CA ALA A 584 -23.71 14.75 -2.64
C ALA A 584 -23.55 15.62 -1.37
N GLY A 585 -22.45 15.45 -0.64
CA GLY A 585 -22.21 16.06 0.68
C GLY A 585 -23.32 15.71 1.67
N HIS A 586 -23.70 14.42 1.77
CA HIS A 586 -24.84 13.97 2.57
C HIS A 586 -24.60 12.58 3.20
N VAL A 587 -25.12 12.36 4.41
CA VAL A 587 -25.10 11.07 5.13
C VAL A 587 -26.42 10.31 4.89
N PRO A 588 -26.42 9.11 4.29
CA PRO A 588 -27.61 8.29 4.11
C PRO A 588 -28.00 7.62 5.45
N LEU A 589 -28.70 8.38 6.31
CA LEU A 589 -28.94 8.00 7.72
C LEU A 589 -29.72 6.67 7.88
N ILE A 590 -30.65 6.37 6.98
CA ILE A 590 -31.45 5.13 7.06
C ILE A 590 -30.57 3.93 6.75
N TRP A 591 -29.72 4.05 5.73
CA TRP A 591 -28.73 3.05 5.37
C TRP A 591 -27.73 2.81 6.51
N ILE A 592 -27.04 3.86 6.98
CA ILE A 592 -26.01 3.76 8.02
C ILE A 592 -26.58 3.20 9.33
N SER A 593 -27.75 3.68 9.76
CA SER A 593 -28.38 3.17 10.98
C SER A 593 -28.75 1.69 10.88
N SER A 594 -29.19 1.25 9.70
CA SER A 594 -29.54 -0.17 9.48
C SER A 594 -28.29 -1.05 9.43
N LEU A 595 -27.23 -0.58 8.77
CA LEU A 595 -25.91 -1.24 8.74
C LEU A 595 -25.35 -1.42 10.15
N LEU A 596 -25.23 -0.33 10.92
CA LEU A 596 -24.68 -0.38 12.28
C LEU A 596 -25.53 -1.25 13.22
N LYS A 597 -26.85 -1.26 13.03
CA LYS A 597 -27.73 -2.18 13.78
C LYS A 597 -27.40 -3.64 13.49
N GLU A 598 -27.15 -4.01 12.23
CA GLU A 598 -26.75 -5.37 11.89
C GLU A 598 -25.34 -5.72 12.41
N VAL A 599 -24.42 -4.75 12.47
CA VAL A 599 -23.12 -4.92 13.13
C VAL A 599 -23.31 -5.22 14.63
N ILE A 600 -24.16 -4.44 15.32
CA ILE A 600 -24.48 -4.66 16.75
C ILE A 600 -25.16 -6.03 16.94
N ASN A 601 -26.06 -6.43 16.05
CA ASN A 601 -26.69 -7.76 16.13
C ASN A 601 -25.67 -8.91 16.03
N LYS A 602 -24.62 -8.73 15.21
CA LYS A 602 -23.60 -9.76 14.95
C LYS A 602 -22.49 -9.78 16.01
N LEU A 603 -22.03 -8.62 16.45
CA LEU A 603 -20.92 -8.49 17.41
C LEU A 603 -21.39 -8.35 18.86
N GLY A 604 -22.66 -8.05 19.10
CA GLY A 604 -23.16 -7.61 20.41
C GLY A 604 -22.91 -6.12 20.66
N ASP A 605 -23.20 -5.68 21.88
CA ASP A 605 -23.00 -4.29 22.32
C ASP A 605 -21.53 -4.04 22.69
N GLN A 606 -20.71 -3.77 21.66
CA GLN A 606 -19.27 -3.57 21.79
C GLN A 606 -18.94 -2.11 22.08
N ARG A 607 -17.88 -1.87 22.86
CA ARG A 607 -17.39 -0.51 23.12
C ARG A 607 -16.49 -0.07 21.96
N VAL A 608 -16.78 1.09 21.36
CA VAL A 608 -16.08 1.58 20.17
C VAL A 608 -15.42 2.93 20.43
N PHE A 609 -14.15 3.06 20.05
CA PHE A 609 -13.43 4.33 19.99
C PHE A 609 -13.36 4.83 18.54
N VAL A 610 -13.91 6.01 18.26
CA VAL A 610 -13.91 6.60 16.91
C VAL A 610 -12.71 7.51 16.73
N LEU A 611 -11.82 7.14 15.81
CA LEU A 611 -10.67 7.94 15.40
C LEU A 611 -10.92 8.51 14.01
N SER A 612 -11.05 9.83 13.89
CA SER A 612 -11.20 10.50 12.60
C SER A 612 -9.93 11.24 12.18
N VAL A 613 -9.79 11.53 10.88
CA VAL A 613 -8.71 12.38 10.34
C VAL A 613 -9.29 13.50 9.50
N LEU A 614 -8.69 14.69 9.55
CA LEU A 614 -9.00 15.83 8.70
C LEU A 614 -7.70 16.45 8.17
N GLY A 615 -7.77 17.13 7.03
CA GLY A 615 -6.62 17.80 6.44
C GLY A 615 -6.79 18.05 4.95
N VAL A 616 -5.94 18.89 4.38
CA VAL A 616 -5.99 19.23 2.95
C VAL A 616 -5.89 17.98 2.06
N GLN A 617 -6.40 18.09 0.84
CA GLN A 617 -6.26 17.04 -0.16
C GLN A 617 -4.78 16.66 -0.39
N SER A 618 -4.53 15.37 -0.57
CA SER A 618 -3.19 14.83 -0.85
C SER A 618 -2.13 15.09 0.25
N SER A 619 -2.54 15.37 1.49
CA SER A 619 -1.64 15.56 2.63
C SER A 619 -1.11 14.27 3.27
N GLY A 620 -1.52 13.08 2.79
CA GLY A 620 -1.06 11.79 3.30
C GLY A 620 -1.92 11.16 4.41
N LYS A 621 -3.18 11.60 4.59
CA LYS A 621 -4.12 11.09 5.61
C LYS A 621 -4.31 9.56 5.54
N SER A 622 -4.82 9.07 4.42
CA SER A 622 -5.08 7.65 4.19
C SER A 622 -3.79 6.82 4.24
N THR A 623 -2.67 7.37 3.76
CA THR A 623 -1.34 6.73 3.88
C THR A 623 -0.92 6.53 5.34
N MET A 624 -1.08 7.55 6.18
CA MET A 624 -0.78 7.48 7.61
C MET A 624 -1.66 6.45 8.31
N LEU A 625 -2.97 6.45 8.05
CA LEU A 625 -3.91 5.49 8.64
C LEU A 625 -3.62 4.04 8.19
N ASN A 626 -3.32 3.84 6.90
CA ASN A 626 -2.94 2.55 6.35
C ASN A 626 -1.61 2.03 6.95
N ALA A 627 -0.65 2.91 7.23
CA ALA A 627 0.59 2.54 7.91
C ALA A 627 0.34 2.19 9.40
N MET A 628 -0.50 2.97 10.08
CA MET A 628 -0.73 2.82 11.53
C MET A 628 -1.51 1.56 11.92
N PHE A 629 -2.53 1.21 11.13
CA PHE A 629 -3.46 0.12 11.44
C PHE A 629 -3.53 -0.97 10.37
N GLY A 630 -2.67 -0.92 9.33
CA GLY A 630 -2.69 -1.93 8.26
C GLY A 630 -3.96 -1.90 7.39
N LEU A 631 -4.59 -0.73 7.27
CA LEU A 631 -5.86 -0.52 6.58
C LEU A 631 -5.70 -0.51 5.05
N GLN A 632 -6.83 -0.46 4.36
CA GLN A 632 -6.92 -0.55 2.89
C GLN A 632 -7.67 0.64 2.28
N PHE A 633 -7.57 1.83 2.90
CA PHE A 633 -8.10 3.05 2.30
C PHE A 633 -7.38 3.35 0.97
N ALA A 634 -8.12 3.87 -0.01
CA ALA A 634 -7.58 4.17 -1.33
C ALA A 634 -6.54 5.30 -1.29
N VAL A 635 -5.41 5.13 -1.98
CA VAL A 635 -4.27 6.09 -1.99
C VAL A 635 -3.78 6.47 -3.40
N SER A 636 -4.52 6.13 -4.47
CA SER A 636 -4.06 6.31 -5.85
C SER A 636 -4.34 7.72 -6.41
N ALA A 637 -3.44 8.22 -7.26
CA ALA A 637 -3.66 9.44 -8.03
C ALA A 637 -4.96 9.35 -8.86
N GLY A 638 -5.79 10.40 -8.80
CA GLY A 638 -7.10 10.44 -9.48
C GLY A 638 -8.27 9.84 -8.67
N ARG A 639 -8.00 9.05 -7.61
CA ARG A 639 -9.00 8.58 -6.65
C ARG A 639 -8.73 9.16 -5.26
N CYS A 640 -8.80 10.47 -5.14
CA CYS A 640 -8.84 11.07 -3.80
C CYS A 640 -10.12 10.59 -3.10
N THR A 641 -10.03 10.23 -1.82
CA THR A 641 -11.21 9.94 -0.99
C THR A 641 -12.22 11.07 -1.16
N LYS A 642 -13.46 10.74 -1.52
CA LYS A 642 -14.57 11.69 -1.60
C LYS A 642 -15.61 11.35 -0.53
N GLY A 643 -15.93 12.28 0.36
CA GLY A 643 -16.79 12.04 1.52
C GLY A 643 -16.03 11.49 2.72
N ALA A 644 -16.66 10.61 3.51
CA ALA A 644 -16.05 10.01 4.69
C ALA A 644 -16.26 8.49 4.68
N TYR A 645 -15.21 7.72 4.95
CA TYR A 645 -15.21 6.26 4.96
C TYR A 645 -14.81 5.76 6.34
N MET A 646 -15.52 4.75 6.84
CA MET A 646 -15.25 4.12 8.12
C MET A 646 -14.78 2.67 7.94
N GLN A 647 -13.77 2.26 8.71
CA GLN A 647 -13.28 0.89 8.75
C GLN A 647 -13.11 0.44 10.21
N LEU A 648 -13.64 -0.73 10.52
CA LEU A 648 -13.63 -1.29 11.88
C LEU A 648 -12.35 -2.08 12.13
N VAL A 649 -11.69 -1.83 13.27
CA VAL A 649 -10.42 -2.45 13.67
C VAL A 649 -10.60 -3.08 15.05
N LYS A 650 -10.37 -4.39 15.17
CA LYS A 650 -10.49 -5.13 16.43
C LYS A 650 -9.20 -5.00 17.26
N LEU A 651 -9.31 -4.82 18.58
CA LEU A 651 -8.16 -4.90 19.49
C LEU A 651 -7.79 -6.36 19.81
N SER A 652 -6.49 -6.63 20.03
CA SER A 652 -6.01 -7.92 20.55
C SER A 652 -6.62 -8.21 21.92
N GLU A 653 -6.91 -9.47 22.21
CA GLU A 653 -7.41 -9.87 23.54
C GLU A 653 -6.43 -9.45 24.67
N GLU A 654 -5.12 -9.48 24.39
CA GLU A 654 -4.05 -9.11 25.33
C GLU A 654 -4.07 -7.65 25.80
N ILE A 655 -4.64 -6.75 25.01
CA ILE A 655 -4.70 -5.31 25.33
C ILE A 655 -6.12 -4.84 25.63
N LYS A 656 -7.16 -5.64 25.31
CA LYS A 656 -8.54 -5.25 25.55
C LYS A 656 -8.80 -4.89 27.00
N ASP A 657 -8.18 -5.62 27.93
CA ASP A 657 -8.31 -5.33 29.36
C ASP A 657 -7.59 -4.05 29.79
N LYS A 658 -6.62 -3.57 28.99
CA LYS A 658 -5.88 -2.33 29.25
C LYS A 658 -6.64 -1.08 28.78
N TYR A 659 -7.57 -1.24 27.83
CA TYR A 659 -8.27 -0.13 27.19
C TYR A 659 -9.78 -0.17 27.45
N LYS A 660 -10.44 0.99 27.34
CA LYS A 660 -11.88 1.13 27.62
C LYS A 660 -12.78 0.76 26.43
N PHE A 661 -12.22 0.20 25.36
CA PHE A 661 -12.92 -0.09 24.11
C PHE A 661 -12.43 -1.40 23.50
N ASP A 662 -13.32 -2.05 22.74
CA ASP A 662 -13.11 -3.37 22.11
C ASP A 662 -12.75 -3.23 20.62
N TYR A 663 -13.15 -2.11 20.00
CA TYR A 663 -12.89 -1.78 18.60
C TYR A 663 -12.50 -0.31 18.42
N ILE A 664 -11.68 -0.04 17.40
CA ILE A 664 -11.47 1.30 16.85
C ILE A 664 -12.25 1.42 15.55
N LEU A 665 -13.09 2.43 15.42
CA LEU A 665 -13.69 2.82 14.15
C LEU A 665 -12.85 3.95 13.55
N VAL A 666 -12.04 3.61 12.55
CA VAL A 666 -11.18 4.58 11.87
C VAL A 666 -11.95 5.24 10.75
N VAL A 667 -12.01 6.58 10.73
CA VAL A 667 -12.74 7.37 9.74
C VAL A 667 -11.76 8.20 8.91
N ASP A 668 -11.55 7.80 7.66
CA ASP A 668 -10.81 8.55 6.64
C ASP A 668 -11.74 9.52 5.91
N THR A 669 -11.25 10.72 5.62
CA THR A 669 -12.07 11.77 5.00
C THR A 669 -11.48 12.30 3.71
N GLU A 670 -12.35 12.91 2.92
CA GLU A 670 -11.98 13.77 1.83
C GLU A 670 -11.01 14.87 2.26
N GLY A 671 -10.19 15.27 1.29
CA GLY A 671 -9.31 16.42 1.42
C GLY A 671 -10.08 17.73 1.43
N LEU A 672 -9.88 18.53 2.48
CA LEU A 672 -10.39 19.90 2.48
C LEU A 672 -9.78 20.69 1.32
N ARG A 673 -10.55 21.64 0.79
CA ARG A 673 -10.17 22.54 -0.32
C ARG A 673 -9.79 21.82 -1.59
N ALA A 674 -10.54 20.77 -1.94
CA ALA A 674 -10.31 20.06 -3.18
C ALA A 674 -10.34 21.03 -4.38
N LEU A 675 -9.25 21.04 -5.18
CA LEU A 675 -9.05 22.02 -6.25
C LEU A 675 -10.17 21.95 -7.30
N GLU A 676 -10.73 20.77 -7.48
CA GLU A 676 -11.85 20.48 -8.36
C GLU A 676 -13.17 21.14 -8.03
N LEU A 677 -13.37 21.57 -6.78
CA LEU A 677 -14.64 22.17 -6.35
C LEU A 677 -14.61 23.72 -6.35
N ALA A 678 -13.46 24.33 -6.68
CA ALA A 678 -13.14 25.76 -6.46
C ALA A 678 -14.32 26.76 -6.56
N GLY A 679 -14.62 27.47 -5.46
CA GLY A 679 -15.63 28.52 -5.34
C GLY A 679 -16.20 28.65 -3.91
N ASN A 680 -17.11 29.60 -3.64
CA ASN A 680 -17.68 29.77 -2.28
C ASN A 680 -18.47 28.54 -1.78
N ALA A 681 -18.94 27.68 -2.68
CA ALA A 681 -19.61 26.43 -2.32
C ALA A 681 -18.67 25.41 -1.65
N THR A 682 -17.35 25.48 -1.88
CA THR A 682 -16.37 24.56 -1.26
C THR A 682 -16.24 24.78 0.23
N LEU A 683 -16.22 26.04 0.66
CA LEU A 683 -16.06 26.38 2.08
C LEU A 683 -17.23 25.85 2.91
N HIS A 684 -18.45 25.87 2.37
CA HIS A 684 -19.61 25.29 3.06
C HIS A 684 -19.51 23.76 3.14
N HIS A 685 -19.16 23.11 2.03
CA HIS A 685 -18.96 21.66 2.01
C HIS A 685 -17.86 21.20 2.98
N ASP A 686 -16.69 21.86 2.96
CA ASP A 686 -15.58 21.57 3.84
C ASP A 686 -15.94 21.78 5.32
N ASN A 687 -16.71 22.84 5.63
CA ASN A 687 -17.21 23.10 6.98
C ASN A 687 -18.24 22.06 7.44
N GLU A 688 -19.14 21.62 6.55
CA GLU A 688 -20.11 20.56 6.82
C GLU A 688 -19.38 19.24 7.16
N LEU A 689 -18.45 18.83 6.30
CA LEU A 689 -17.64 17.62 6.48
C LEU A 689 -16.83 17.69 7.78
N ALA A 690 -16.10 18.78 8.02
CA ALA A 690 -15.30 18.95 9.22
C ALA A 690 -16.16 18.94 10.49
N THR A 691 -17.30 19.65 10.49
CA THR A 691 -18.23 19.66 11.64
C THR A 691 -18.76 18.26 11.92
N PHE A 692 -19.15 17.51 10.88
CA PHE A 692 -19.66 16.15 11.02
C PHE A 692 -18.61 15.19 11.58
N VAL A 693 -17.40 15.20 11.01
CA VAL A 693 -16.32 14.27 11.36
C VAL A 693 -15.73 14.55 12.76
N VAL A 694 -15.62 15.82 13.13
CA VAL A 694 -15.21 16.22 14.50
C VAL A 694 -16.26 15.82 15.52
N GLY A 695 -17.55 15.96 15.19
CA GLY A 695 -18.63 15.55 16.09
C GLY A 695 -18.76 14.04 16.26
N LEU A 696 -18.37 13.27 15.25
CA LEU A 696 -18.37 11.80 15.32
C LEU A 696 -17.17 11.25 16.13
N GLY A 697 -16.01 11.88 16.03
CA GLY A 697 -14.77 11.36 16.59
C GLY A 697 -14.67 11.52 18.11
N ASN A 698 -14.24 10.46 18.81
CA ASN A 698 -13.69 10.61 20.16
C ASN A 698 -12.36 11.39 20.10
N MET A 699 -11.59 11.17 19.03
CA MET A 699 -10.40 11.93 18.68
C MET A 699 -10.35 12.21 17.18
N THR A 700 -9.94 13.43 16.81
CA THR A 700 -9.68 13.81 15.42
C THR A 700 -8.21 14.18 15.21
N LEU A 701 -7.56 13.52 14.26
CA LEU A 701 -6.21 13.84 13.79
C LEU A 701 -6.29 14.97 12.76
N ILE A 702 -5.63 16.09 13.02
CA ILE A 702 -5.56 17.24 12.11
C ILE A 702 -4.22 17.18 11.35
N ASN A 703 -4.27 16.66 10.13
CA ASN A 703 -3.13 16.43 9.27
C ASN A 703 -2.78 17.67 8.45
N ILE A 704 -1.61 18.25 8.71
CA ILE A 704 -1.08 19.44 8.05
C ILE A 704 0.11 19.02 7.19
N PHE A 705 0.12 19.40 5.91
CA PHE A 705 1.25 19.11 5.03
C PHE A 705 2.33 20.20 5.15
N GLY A 706 3.52 19.81 5.60
CA GLY A 706 4.66 20.71 5.79
C GLY A 706 4.45 21.76 6.89
N GLU A 707 5.22 22.84 6.80
CA GLU A 707 5.23 23.96 7.74
C GLU A 707 4.73 25.28 7.12
N ASN A 708 4.09 25.21 5.95
CA ASN A 708 3.68 26.40 5.21
C ASN A 708 2.55 27.17 5.94
N PRO A 709 2.75 28.46 6.27
CA PRO A 709 1.76 29.30 6.90
C PRO A 709 0.41 29.40 6.19
N ALA A 710 0.38 29.35 4.86
CA ALA A 710 -0.83 29.53 4.06
C ALA A 710 -1.74 28.29 4.12
N ASP A 711 -1.17 27.09 4.01
CA ASP A 711 -1.90 25.82 4.06
C ASP A 711 -2.51 25.57 5.45
N MET A 712 -1.80 26.01 6.50
CA MET A 712 -2.33 25.99 7.86
C MET A 712 -3.54 26.89 8.04
N GLN A 713 -3.50 28.12 7.53
CA GLN A 713 -4.49 29.14 7.91
C GLN A 713 -5.92 28.76 7.49
N ASP A 714 -6.08 28.22 6.28
CA ASP A 714 -7.40 27.88 5.75
C ASP A 714 -7.99 26.61 6.38
N VAL A 715 -7.14 25.65 6.80
CA VAL A 715 -7.60 24.44 7.54
C VAL A 715 -7.95 24.78 8.98
N LEU A 716 -7.11 25.58 9.65
CA LEU A 716 -7.29 25.89 11.06
C LEU A 716 -8.61 26.61 11.33
N GLN A 717 -9.04 27.53 10.45
CA GLN A 717 -10.32 28.21 10.61
C GLN A 717 -11.50 27.22 10.62
N ILE A 718 -11.53 26.30 9.65
CA ILE A 718 -12.56 25.26 9.52
C ILE A 718 -12.58 24.35 10.75
N VAL A 719 -11.39 23.93 11.20
CA VAL A 719 -11.22 23.03 12.35
C VAL A 719 -11.67 23.70 13.65
N VAL A 720 -11.23 24.94 13.91
CA VAL A 720 -11.61 25.70 15.10
C VAL A 720 -13.11 25.91 15.15
N GLN A 721 -13.72 26.29 14.02
CA GLN A 721 -15.16 26.47 13.92
C GLN A 721 -15.93 25.17 14.17
N ALA A 722 -15.45 24.04 13.63
CA ALA A 722 -16.03 22.73 13.89
C ALA A 722 -16.00 22.39 15.40
N PHE A 723 -14.87 22.57 16.08
CA PHE A 723 -14.76 22.32 17.53
C PHE A 723 -15.63 23.26 18.36
N MET A 724 -15.75 24.54 18.00
CA MET A 724 -16.65 25.47 18.69
C MET A 724 -18.11 25.01 18.63
N ARG A 725 -18.56 24.52 17.47
CA ARG A 725 -19.92 24.00 17.29
C ARG A 725 -20.20 22.77 18.15
N MET A 726 -19.17 22.01 18.55
CA MET A 726 -19.33 20.86 19.45
C MET A 726 -19.90 21.26 20.82
N LYS A 727 -19.59 22.46 21.31
CA LYS A 727 -20.19 23.00 22.54
C LYS A 727 -21.70 23.19 22.40
N LYS A 728 -22.18 23.60 21.22
CA LYS A 728 -23.63 23.79 20.95
C LYS A 728 -24.39 22.46 20.99
N VAL A 729 -23.73 21.37 20.59
CA VAL A 729 -24.29 20.00 20.62
C VAL A 729 -23.85 19.17 21.84
N LYS A 730 -23.15 19.80 22.81
CA LYS A 730 -22.67 19.19 24.06
C LYS A 730 -21.76 17.96 23.86
N LEU A 731 -20.92 18.00 22.83
CA LEU A 731 -19.87 17.01 22.59
C LEU A 731 -18.50 17.57 23.01
N SER A 732 -17.60 16.68 23.42
CA SER A 732 -16.26 17.02 23.91
C SER A 732 -15.17 16.17 23.23
N PRO A 733 -15.03 16.28 21.90
CA PRO A 733 -13.99 15.54 21.18
C PRO A 733 -12.59 16.05 21.53
N SER A 734 -11.59 15.19 21.33
CA SER A 734 -10.16 15.53 21.45
C SER A 734 -9.50 15.66 20.09
N CYS A 735 -8.30 16.26 20.03
CA CYS A 735 -7.54 16.33 18.78
C CYS A 735 -6.04 16.14 18.96
N VAL A 736 -5.36 15.78 17.87
CA VAL A 736 -3.90 15.80 17.73
C VAL A 736 -3.54 16.36 16.36
N PHE A 737 -2.64 17.34 16.33
CA PHE A 737 -2.09 17.89 15.10
C PHE A 737 -0.89 17.08 14.63
N VAL A 738 -0.86 16.75 13.35
CA VAL A 738 0.22 15.98 12.72
C VAL A 738 0.77 16.77 11.54
N HIS A 739 2.00 17.26 11.67
CA HIS A 739 2.74 17.92 10.60
C HIS A 739 3.51 16.88 9.79
N GLN A 740 3.10 16.66 8.55
CA GLN A 740 3.73 15.73 7.62
C GLN A 740 4.91 16.38 6.88
N ASN A 741 5.84 15.55 6.38
CA ASN A 741 6.91 15.97 5.48
C ASN A 741 7.88 17.00 6.08
N VAL A 742 8.19 16.87 7.37
CA VAL A 742 9.11 17.74 8.10
C VAL A 742 10.53 17.26 7.83
N THR A 743 11.41 18.17 7.40
CA THR A 743 12.78 17.84 6.95
C THR A 743 13.72 17.50 8.10
N ASP A 744 13.57 18.15 9.25
CA ASP A 744 14.40 17.94 10.44
C ASP A 744 13.53 17.88 11.70
N ILE A 745 13.07 16.68 12.03
CA ILE A 745 12.27 16.43 13.24
C ILE A 745 13.15 16.55 14.50
N THR A 746 14.47 16.43 14.36
CA THR A 746 15.40 16.45 15.51
C THR A 746 15.78 17.86 15.96
N ALA A 747 15.47 18.89 15.15
CA ALA A 747 15.67 20.28 15.51
C ALA A 747 14.66 20.75 16.58
N ALA A 748 14.94 20.42 17.84
CA ALA A 748 14.10 20.77 18.99
C ALA A 748 13.71 22.26 19.02
N GLU A 749 14.65 23.18 18.74
CA GLU A 749 14.39 24.62 18.70
C GLU A 749 13.40 25.02 17.60
N LYS A 750 13.56 24.48 16.37
CA LYS A 750 12.66 24.76 15.24
C LYS A 750 11.27 24.20 15.49
N ASN A 751 11.16 23.01 16.07
CA ASN A 751 9.88 22.41 16.43
C ASN A 751 9.19 23.22 17.53
N MET A 752 9.93 23.74 18.51
CA MET A 752 9.38 24.60 19.56
C MET A 752 8.87 25.93 19.00
N ASP A 753 9.62 26.56 18.10
CA ASP A 753 9.17 27.75 17.38
C ASP A 753 7.94 27.46 16.49
N GLY A 754 7.90 26.30 15.84
CA GLY A 754 6.76 25.82 15.06
C GLY A 754 5.50 25.65 15.92
N LYS A 755 5.63 25.00 17.07
CA LYS A 755 4.57 24.85 18.08
C LYS A 755 4.06 26.20 18.58
N ARG A 756 4.95 27.14 18.91
CA ARG A 756 4.57 28.51 19.33
C ARG A 756 3.74 29.20 18.24
N ARG A 757 4.21 29.19 17.00
CA ARG A 757 3.50 29.81 15.86
C ARG A 757 2.14 29.16 15.58
N LEU A 758 2.04 27.84 15.76
CA LEU A 758 0.77 27.12 15.63
C LEU A 758 -0.22 27.57 16.71
N GLN A 759 0.21 27.65 17.97
CA GLN A 759 -0.61 28.12 19.09
C GLN A 759 -1.13 29.55 18.84
N GLU A 760 -0.25 30.49 18.52
CA GLU A 760 -0.62 31.89 18.23
C GLU A 760 -1.67 31.98 17.11
N LYS A 761 -1.56 31.13 16.09
CA LYS A 761 -2.53 31.05 15.00
C LYS A 761 -3.85 30.44 15.43
N LEU A 762 -3.82 29.37 16.20
CA LEU A 762 -5.02 28.73 16.74
C LEU A 762 -5.83 29.71 17.59
N ASP A 763 -5.16 30.47 18.45
CA ASP A 763 -5.81 31.48 19.29
C ASP A 763 -6.38 32.62 18.44
N LYS A 764 -5.64 33.08 17.42
CA LYS A 764 -6.15 34.08 16.47
C LYS A 764 -7.39 33.59 15.71
N MET A 765 -7.38 32.36 15.21
CA MET A 765 -8.55 31.78 14.51
C MET A 765 -9.72 31.56 15.47
N THR A 766 -9.44 31.23 16.73
CA THR A 766 -10.43 31.12 17.80
C THR A 766 -11.15 32.45 18.00
N GLN A 767 -10.41 33.55 18.16
CA GLN A 767 -11.01 34.89 18.32
C GLN A 767 -11.88 35.30 17.11
N LEU A 768 -11.51 34.87 15.90
CA LEU A 768 -12.31 35.14 14.69
C LEU A 768 -13.59 34.29 14.68
N ALA A 769 -13.48 32.98 14.92
CA ALA A 769 -14.62 32.07 14.94
C ALA A 769 -15.59 32.38 16.10
N ALA A 770 -15.09 32.83 17.25
CA ALA A 770 -15.89 33.25 18.40
C ALA A 770 -16.86 34.39 18.05
N LYS A 771 -16.43 35.34 17.21
CA LYS A 771 -17.28 36.44 16.73
C LYS A 771 -18.41 35.94 15.83
N GLU A 772 -18.12 34.98 14.94
CA GLU A 772 -19.11 34.40 14.04
C GLU A 772 -20.12 33.51 14.79
N GLU A 773 -19.65 32.73 15.75
CA GLU A 773 -20.48 31.76 16.49
C GLU A 773 -21.16 32.37 17.73
N VAL A 774 -20.90 33.66 18.02
CA VAL A 774 -21.41 34.44 19.17
C VAL A 774 -21.06 33.78 20.50
N CYS A 775 -19.77 33.55 20.72
CA CYS A 775 -19.21 32.94 21.94
C CYS A 775 -18.08 33.82 22.51
N ASP A 776 -17.86 33.74 23.82
CA ASP A 776 -16.81 34.50 24.52
C ASP A 776 -15.64 33.56 24.86
N VAL A 777 -14.68 33.46 23.91
CA VAL A 777 -13.56 32.52 23.94
C VAL A 777 -12.35 33.21 23.29
N GLU A 778 -11.20 33.21 23.97
CA GLU A 778 -10.00 33.91 23.48
C GLU A 778 -8.92 32.96 22.96
N CYS A 779 -8.80 31.77 23.54
CA CYS A 779 -7.75 30.79 23.22
C CYS A 779 -8.35 29.45 22.79
N PHE A 780 -7.62 28.69 21.97
CA PHE A 780 -8.10 27.40 21.47
C PHE A 780 -8.27 26.36 22.59
N SER A 781 -7.44 26.45 23.64
CA SER A 781 -7.56 25.64 24.86
C SER A 781 -8.85 25.90 25.64
N ASP A 782 -9.49 27.04 25.44
CA ASP A 782 -10.80 27.32 26.04
C ASP A 782 -11.91 26.57 25.28
N VAL A 783 -11.67 26.19 24.02
CA VAL A 783 -12.62 25.44 23.18
C VAL A 783 -12.56 23.95 23.50
N ILE A 784 -11.36 23.38 23.54
CA ILE A 784 -11.11 21.96 23.79
C ILE A 784 -9.88 21.76 24.67
N ALA A 785 -9.78 20.59 25.33
CA ALA A 785 -8.58 20.21 26.06
C ALA A 785 -7.42 19.96 25.06
N PHE A 786 -6.52 20.95 24.94
CA PHE A 786 -5.40 20.92 24.01
C PHE A 786 -4.10 21.36 24.69
N ASP A 787 -3.05 20.56 24.53
CA ASP A 787 -1.70 20.87 24.99
C ASP A 787 -0.74 20.84 23.79
N VAL A 788 -0.29 22.00 23.33
CA VAL A 788 0.60 22.13 22.16
C VAL A 788 1.89 21.30 22.28
N GLN A 789 2.34 20.99 23.50
CA GLN A 789 3.55 20.20 23.69
C GLN A 789 3.32 18.71 23.46
N LYS A 790 2.14 18.20 23.84
CA LYS A 790 1.77 16.78 23.75
C LYS A 790 1.01 16.46 22.46
N ASP A 791 0.23 17.40 21.97
CA ASP A 791 -0.82 17.21 20.96
C ASP A 791 -0.40 17.69 19.57
N VAL A 792 0.87 18.04 19.39
CA VAL A 792 1.47 18.40 18.10
C VAL A 792 2.62 17.45 17.82
N LYS A 793 2.54 16.74 16.69
CA LYS A 793 3.53 15.77 16.25
C LYS A 793 4.08 16.12 14.88
N TYR A 794 5.36 15.85 14.69
CA TYR A 794 6.09 16.11 13.46
C TYR A 794 6.54 14.78 12.87
N PHE A 795 6.17 14.54 11.62
CA PHE A 795 6.44 13.31 10.90
C PHE A 795 7.54 13.53 9.89
N ALA A 796 8.38 12.51 9.74
CA ALA A 796 9.40 12.48 8.69
C ALA A 796 8.75 12.55 7.31
N GLN A 797 9.57 12.81 6.29
CA GLN A 797 9.16 12.54 4.92
C GLN A 797 8.91 11.04 4.74
N LEU A 798 7.87 10.67 4.01
CA LEU A 798 7.51 9.26 3.81
C LEU A 798 8.60 8.46 3.10
N TRP A 799 9.33 9.07 2.16
CA TRP A 799 10.32 8.39 1.31
C TRP A 799 11.74 8.82 1.65
N GLU A 800 12.67 7.87 1.67
CA GLU A 800 14.11 8.14 1.77
C GLU A 800 14.70 8.40 0.38
N GLY A 801 14.39 9.59 -0.16
CA GLY A 801 14.76 10.01 -1.51
C GLY A 801 13.55 10.23 -2.42
N SER A 802 13.74 10.10 -3.74
CA SER A 802 12.66 10.32 -4.73
C SER A 802 12.12 8.99 -5.28
N PRO A 803 10.79 8.76 -5.28
CA PRO A 803 10.15 7.69 -6.05
C PRO A 803 10.56 7.73 -7.54
N PRO A 804 10.47 6.59 -8.27
CA PRO A 804 9.76 5.36 -7.90
C PRO A 804 10.59 4.31 -7.15
N MET A 805 11.92 4.48 -7.06
CA MET A 805 12.83 3.50 -6.44
C MET A 805 13.19 3.81 -4.97
N ALA A 806 12.74 4.93 -4.41
CA ALA A 806 12.98 5.26 -3.01
C ALA A 806 12.25 4.29 -2.07
N PRO A 807 12.92 3.75 -1.04
CA PRO A 807 12.25 3.02 0.03
C PRO A 807 11.54 4.01 0.98
N PRO A 808 10.59 3.54 1.80
CA PRO A 808 9.99 4.34 2.87
C PRO A 808 11.06 4.77 3.88
N ASN A 809 10.89 5.94 4.51
CA ASN A 809 11.78 6.42 5.56
C ASN A 809 11.43 5.72 6.90
N PRO A 810 12.36 5.04 7.57
CA PRO A 810 12.06 4.40 8.84
C PRO A 810 11.66 5.38 9.95
N GLY A 811 12.15 6.62 9.93
CA GLY A 811 11.72 7.67 10.84
C GLY A 811 10.22 8.00 10.72
N TYR A 812 9.63 7.81 9.54
CA TYR A 812 8.17 7.92 9.37
C TYR A 812 7.43 6.84 10.15
N SER A 813 7.90 5.59 10.07
CA SER A 813 7.30 4.46 10.78
C SER A 813 7.41 4.59 12.31
N GLU A 814 8.50 5.18 12.80
CA GLU A 814 8.68 5.53 14.21
C GLU A 814 7.67 6.59 14.66
N SER A 815 7.50 7.67 13.87
CA SER A 815 6.48 8.69 14.16
C SER A 815 5.06 8.11 14.17
N VAL A 816 4.76 7.17 13.27
CA VAL A 816 3.48 6.44 13.25
C VAL A 816 3.27 5.63 14.53
N GLN A 817 4.30 4.92 15.02
CA GLN A 817 4.23 4.16 16.26
C GLN A 817 4.05 5.05 17.50
N GLU A 818 4.77 6.18 17.54
CA GLU A 818 4.60 7.16 18.62
C GLU A 818 3.18 7.71 18.65
N LEU A 819 2.66 8.13 17.48
CA LEU A 819 1.30 8.65 17.37
C LEU A 819 0.26 7.59 17.77
N LYS A 820 0.44 6.33 17.34
CA LYS A 820 -0.42 5.21 17.72
C LYS A 820 -0.46 5.04 19.24
N SER A 821 0.70 5.08 19.90
CA SER A 821 0.80 4.96 21.36
C SER A 821 0.07 6.09 22.08
N ILE A 822 0.12 7.32 21.54
CA ILE A 822 -0.57 8.48 22.10
C ILE A 822 -2.08 8.37 21.95
N ILE A 823 -2.56 7.99 20.76
CA ILE A 823 -4.00 7.76 20.52
C ILE A 823 -4.53 6.77 21.55
N LEU A 824 -3.83 5.66 21.73
CA LEU A 824 -4.23 4.62 22.68
C LEU A 824 -4.16 5.07 24.14
N SER A 825 -3.19 5.92 24.50
CA SER A 825 -3.09 6.46 25.87
C SER A 825 -4.20 7.45 26.23
N LYS A 826 -4.78 8.10 25.22
CA LYS A 826 -5.84 9.10 25.36
C LYS A 826 -7.25 8.52 25.17
N ALA A 827 -7.34 7.32 24.60
CA ALA A 827 -8.57 6.57 24.38
C ALA A 827 -9.01 5.83 25.65
#